data_AF-A0A1G4I8Q1-F1
#
_entry.id   AF-A0A1G4I8Q1-F1
#
_cell.length_a   1.000
_cell.length_b   1.000
_cell.length_c   1.000
_cell.angle_alpha   90.00
_cell.angle_beta   90.00
_cell.angle_gamma   90.00
#
_symmetry.space_group_name_H-M   'P 1'
#
loop_
_entity.id
_entity.type
_entity.pdbx_description
1 polymer ?
#
loop_
_entity_poly.entity_id
_entity_poly.type
_entity_poly.pdbx_seq_one_letter_code
_entity_poly.pdbx_strand_id
1 'polypeptide(L)'
;MPPRVTEKLSRALRRRTQVQAWHRALAATSQTSKKGSLTAVWPHDSFIQSNATLRVSLSNGEMETPLTRQVKRAIVRSETKGDAMNALQVLLNADGESPTASTFKTLACILLQRHVEERVGRTEFQKLMEASTGTTDERWSTFTEEERTSFTNYLARATERWAERGSSFNKLLGFTQEGADNELVARVEFQMRKSGVAVLATSLTDLMHLDVSWSAALHLRNFAKSMHPSIIPPVEMTNRVMGLMTGYKTGLGGPRPWIHALSLYQETLASGYDTTLTTHTHALDALWRSADTFHRIQCTVGSAHRQFVWEKALSVCGEVSKTKLVVSGEEGCAYAEGVLKAVAAAGRWSTAVSLLANLDTTITQMSFRSLVPTAESYAFVIAACHATGHSAHGEALWTIFRGTYTPRSLHSEVLTILLQSFRNVVKISPVAGPLVEELVTDGKGLERTAVVACLQLVSSRYLVTKEPRWRLVSNLLRLYEANPWPQQPLARKAELQTVFRCCHLVAAVEGFNGKRVLTELRQRLVKVFGSSSAEVEWMDDAAIYALQTTTDLKEAIKTYDTVVGQRNPENVPYLPIPLRQAKVMLVEALLRCCKILQDGGELFLLDEDTQEVERDAAVSAMKESVLRAKQIYRCDDTFPHHLYAELLLIQVQSSGGKGLALEAMQHFSRGSADVINHRNISNLAQLLSLTELHIENALLMGHAALRYATFWQQEGAESPAYRSRSCSVDRAVW
;
A
#
# COMPACT_ATOMS: atom_id res chain seq x y z
N MET A 1 -20.94 18.09 20.20
CA MET A 1 -22.13 18.25 19.33
C MET A 1 -21.68 18.16 17.89
N PRO A 2 -22.27 17.31 17.03
CA PRO A 2 -21.92 17.30 15.62
C PRO A 2 -22.27 18.65 14.97
N PRO A 3 -21.43 19.21 14.09
CA PRO A 3 -21.70 20.50 13.48
C PRO A 3 -22.97 20.44 12.60
N ARG A 4 -23.76 21.51 12.67
CA ARG A 4 -25.06 21.64 11.99
C ARG A 4 -24.91 21.53 10.47
N VAL A 5 -25.90 20.89 9.85
CA VAL A 5 -26.14 20.67 8.40
C VAL A 5 -25.93 21.94 7.54
N THR A 6 -26.00 23.13 8.14
CA THR A 6 -25.92 24.44 7.49
C THR A 6 -24.55 24.80 6.89
N GLU A 7 -23.42 24.35 7.47
CA GLU A 7 -22.09 24.55 6.85
C GLU A 7 -21.87 23.61 5.65
N LYS A 8 -22.48 22.42 5.67
CA LYS A 8 -22.39 21.42 4.57
C LYS A 8 -23.10 21.91 3.30
N LEU A 9 -24.19 22.68 3.46
CA LEU A 9 -24.93 23.32 2.38
C LEU A 9 -24.09 24.41 1.66
N SER A 10 -23.20 25.09 2.39
CA SER A 10 -22.34 26.14 1.81
C SER A 10 -21.35 25.61 0.75
N ARG A 11 -20.86 24.37 0.90
CA ARG A 11 -19.98 23.73 -0.10
C ARG A 11 -20.75 23.24 -1.32
N ALA A 12 -21.97 22.73 -1.14
CA ALA A 12 -22.87 22.44 -2.25
C ALA A 12 -23.21 23.73 -3.04
N LEU A 13 -23.36 24.85 -2.35
CA LEU A 13 -23.56 26.17 -2.97
C LEU A 13 -22.30 26.71 -3.68
N ARG A 14 -21.07 26.39 -3.24
CA ARG A 14 -19.84 26.69 -4.00
C ARG A 14 -19.70 25.83 -5.27
N ARG A 15 -20.20 24.59 -5.26
CA ARG A 15 -20.33 23.77 -6.49
C ARG A 15 -21.30 24.42 -7.47
N ARG A 16 -22.40 24.98 -6.95
CA ARG A 16 -23.37 25.75 -7.74
C ARG A 16 -22.72 26.97 -8.42
N THR A 17 -21.85 27.73 -7.76
CA THR A 17 -21.20 28.89 -8.39
C THR A 17 -20.18 28.48 -9.45
N GLN A 18 -19.43 27.39 -9.25
CA GLN A 18 -18.47 26.87 -10.24
C GLN A 18 -19.17 26.25 -11.46
N VAL A 19 -20.24 25.48 -11.24
CA VAL A 19 -21.08 24.92 -12.32
C VAL A 19 -21.81 26.04 -13.07
N GLN A 20 -22.26 27.09 -12.39
CA GLN A 20 -22.83 28.26 -13.04
C GLN A 20 -21.79 29.06 -13.84
N ALA A 21 -20.57 29.21 -13.35
CA ALA A 21 -19.47 29.83 -14.10
C ALA A 21 -19.14 29.02 -15.36
N TRP A 22 -19.13 27.69 -15.26
CA TRP A 22 -18.99 26.77 -16.39
C TRP A 22 -20.12 26.92 -17.41
N HIS A 23 -21.38 26.91 -16.97
CA HIS A 23 -22.53 27.12 -17.86
C HIS A 23 -22.53 28.51 -18.50
N ARG A 24 -22.06 29.55 -17.79
CA ARG A 24 -21.88 30.90 -18.36
C ARG A 24 -20.75 30.95 -19.38
N ALA A 25 -19.64 30.26 -19.14
CA ALA A 25 -18.53 30.16 -20.09
C ALA A 25 -18.94 29.40 -21.37
N LEU A 26 -19.70 28.31 -21.24
CA LEU A 26 -20.32 27.59 -22.35
C LEU A 26 -21.31 28.47 -23.13
N ALA A 27 -22.17 29.20 -22.43
CA ALA A 27 -23.11 30.15 -23.05
C ALA A 27 -22.36 31.26 -23.81
N ALA A 28 -21.26 31.78 -23.26
CA ALA A 28 -20.44 32.81 -23.91
C ALA A 28 -19.72 32.30 -25.17
N THR A 29 -19.23 31.05 -25.17
CA THR A 29 -18.58 30.43 -26.35
C THR A 29 -19.58 30.05 -27.44
N SER A 30 -20.81 29.68 -27.08
CA SER A 30 -21.89 29.44 -28.05
C SER A 30 -22.33 30.72 -28.79
N GLN A 31 -22.13 31.90 -28.19
CA GLN A 31 -22.45 33.19 -28.80
C GLN A 31 -21.33 33.75 -29.71
N THR A 32 -20.06 33.43 -29.44
CA THR A 32 -18.93 33.90 -30.26
C THR A 32 -18.75 33.12 -31.57
N SER A 33 -19.33 31.92 -31.69
CA SER A 33 -19.36 31.15 -32.95
C SER A 33 -20.31 31.72 -34.03
N LYS A 34 -21.05 32.81 -33.75
CA LYS A 34 -21.99 33.46 -34.68
C LYS A 34 -21.66 34.92 -35.01
N LYS A 35 -20.40 35.35 -34.91
CA LYS A 35 -19.94 36.63 -35.46
C LYS A 35 -19.01 36.42 -36.64
N GLY A 36 -19.61 36.08 -37.77
CA GLY A 36 -18.96 36.03 -39.06
C GLY A 36 -19.98 35.79 -40.15
N SER A 37 -20.83 36.79 -40.42
CA SER A 37 -21.44 37.05 -41.74
C SER A 37 -22.50 38.16 -41.64
N LEU A 38 -22.42 39.10 -42.60
CA LEU A 38 -23.43 40.07 -43.08
C LEU A 38 -23.54 41.45 -42.43
N THR A 39 -22.79 42.37 -43.05
CA THR A 39 -23.28 43.69 -43.48
C THR A 39 -24.60 43.58 -44.27
N ALA A 40 -25.65 44.29 -43.82
CA ALA A 40 -26.59 45.04 -44.67
C ALA A 40 -27.67 45.72 -43.78
N VAL A 41 -27.70 47.05 -43.87
CA VAL A 41 -28.79 47.96 -43.46
C VAL A 41 -30.06 47.61 -44.26
N TRP A 42 -31.25 47.52 -43.64
CA TRP A 42 -32.58 47.99 -44.11
C TRP A 42 -33.63 47.78 -42.97
N PRO A 43 -34.49 48.77 -42.65
CA PRO A 43 -35.49 48.65 -41.57
C PRO A 43 -36.95 48.47 -42.05
N HIS A 44 -37.76 47.85 -41.17
CA HIS A 44 -39.24 47.69 -41.19
C HIS A 44 -39.81 46.76 -42.29
N ASP A 45 -40.73 45.80 -42.08
CA ASP A 45 -41.72 45.54 -41.03
C ASP A 45 -41.91 44.02 -40.82
N SER A 46 -42.27 43.59 -39.60
CA SER A 46 -43.39 42.66 -39.35
C SER A 46 -43.41 42.17 -37.90
N PHE A 47 -44.59 42.31 -37.32
CA PHE A 47 -45.05 41.75 -36.06
C PHE A 47 -44.81 40.24 -35.99
N ILE A 48 -43.74 39.80 -35.33
CA ILE A 48 -43.74 38.64 -34.42
C ILE A 48 -42.67 38.93 -33.35
N GLN A 49 -43.08 39.37 -32.16
CA GLN A 49 -42.22 39.27 -30.99
C GLN A 49 -42.01 37.78 -30.70
N SER A 50 -41.00 37.20 -31.34
CA SER A 50 -40.53 35.85 -31.04
C SER A 50 -40.05 35.85 -29.59
N ASN A 51 -40.87 35.22 -28.74
CA ASN A 51 -40.65 35.00 -27.32
C ASN A 51 -39.15 34.81 -27.02
N ALA A 52 -38.57 35.71 -26.23
CA ALA A 52 -37.16 35.61 -25.82
C ALA A 52 -36.88 34.26 -25.13
N THR A 53 -37.89 33.69 -24.45
CA THR A 53 -37.89 32.33 -23.90
C THR A 53 -37.79 31.22 -24.95
N LEU A 54 -38.44 31.37 -26.11
CA LEU A 54 -38.34 30.43 -27.24
C LEU A 54 -36.97 30.50 -27.91
N ARG A 55 -36.38 31.70 -28.05
CA ARG A 55 -35.01 31.86 -28.56
C ARG A 55 -33.95 31.31 -27.60
N VAL A 56 -34.15 31.46 -26.28
CA VAL A 56 -33.29 30.86 -25.25
C VAL A 56 -33.47 29.33 -25.18
N SER A 57 -34.66 28.82 -25.49
CA SER A 57 -34.92 27.37 -25.56
C SER A 57 -34.31 26.75 -26.83
N LEU A 58 -34.40 27.45 -27.96
CA LEU A 58 -33.79 27.06 -29.24
C LEU A 58 -32.26 27.15 -29.23
N SER A 59 -31.66 27.98 -28.38
CA SER A 59 -30.20 28.09 -28.27
C SER A 59 -29.54 27.00 -27.42
N ASN A 60 -30.32 26.20 -26.66
CA ASN A 60 -29.80 25.28 -25.65
C ASN A 60 -29.95 23.77 -25.97
N GLY A 61 -30.44 23.39 -27.15
CA GLY A 61 -30.52 21.98 -27.58
C GLY A 61 -31.90 21.59 -28.13
N GLU A 62 -31.91 20.59 -29.00
CA GLU A 62 -33.07 20.11 -29.78
C GLU A 62 -34.33 19.86 -28.92
N MET A 63 -35.52 20.09 -29.51
CA MET A 63 -36.81 20.00 -28.80
C MET A 63 -37.05 18.60 -28.22
N GLU A 64 -37.37 18.50 -26.92
CA GLU A 64 -37.75 17.24 -26.28
C GLU A 64 -39.02 16.67 -26.92
N THR A 65 -38.86 15.56 -27.67
CA THR A 65 -39.94 14.74 -28.25
C THR A 65 -40.85 14.16 -27.14
N PRO A 66 -42.11 13.80 -27.46
CA PRO A 66 -42.99 13.14 -26.50
C PRO A 66 -42.39 11.83 -25.95
N LEU A 67 -41.67 11.07 -26.77
CA LEU A 67 -41.02 9.82 -26.38
C LEU A 67 -39.79 10.08 -25.47
N THR A 68 -38.95 11.10 -25.72
CA THR A 68 -37.87 11.47 -24.79
C THR A 68 -38.40 11.90 -23.43
N ARG A 69 -39.55 12.61 -23.36
CA ARG A 69 -40.23 12.91 -22.08
C ARG A 69 -40.81 11.68 -21.40
N GLN A 70 -41.39 10.75 -22.16
CA GLN A 70 -41.91 9.50 -21.62
C GLN A 70 -40.80 8.63 -21.04
N VAL A 71 -39.68 8.52 -21.74
CA VAL A 71 -38.49 7.80 -21.29
C VAL A 71 -37.86 8.46 -20.08
N LYS A 72 -37.76 9.79 -20.03
CA LYS A 72 -37.29 10.52 -18.84
C LYS A 72 -38.15 10.22 -17.61
N ARG A 73 -39.49 10.19 -17.76
CA ARG A 73 -40.40 9.80 -16.68
C ARG A 73 -40.24 8.33 -16.27
N ALA A 74 -40.00 7.43 -17.23
CA ALA A 74 -39.73 6.02 -16.96
C ALA A 74 -38.41 5.83 -16.19
N ILE A 75 -37.35 6.58 -16.56
CA ILE A 75 -36.06 6.59 -15.85
C ILE A 75 -36.26 7.06 -14.41
N VAL A 76 -36.98 8.15 -14.15
CA VAL A 76 -37.22 8.65 -12.79
C VAL A 76 -38.00 7.63 -11.93
N ARG A 77 -38.92 6.87 -12.53
CA ARG A 77 -39.73 5.85 -11.84
C ARG A 77 -39.02 4.51 -11.69
N SER A 78 -37.85 4.31 -12.29
CA SER A 78 -37.10 3.05 -12.24
C SER A 78 -36.74 2.67 -10.80
N GLU A 79 -36.92 1.39 -10.46
CA GLU A 79 -36.57 0.88 -9.12
C GLU A 79 -35.11 0.42 -9.05
N THR A 80 -34.59 -0.20 -10.12
CA THR A 80 -33.21 -0.67 -10.19
C THR A 80 -32.39 0.08 -11.24
N LYS A 81 -31.06 0.01 -11.14
CA LYS A 81 -30.14 0.54 -12.18
C LYS A 81 -30.39 -0.11 -13.55
N GLY A 82 -30.75 -1.40 -13.57
CA GLY A 82 -31.05 -2.15 -14.79
C GLY A 82 -32.32 -1.61 -15.48
N ASP A 83 -33.36 -1.31 -14.72
CA ASP A 83 -34.61 -0.76 -15.27
C ASP A 83 -34.41 0.64 -15.88
N ALA A 84 -33.57 1.47 -15.23
CA ALA A 84 -33.21 2.78 -15.77
C ALA A 84 -32.49 2.66 -17.13
N MET A 85 -31.61 1.66 -17.27
CA MET A 85 -30.90 1.39 -18.53
C MET A 85 -31.80 0.77 -19.59
N ASN A 86 -32.71 -0.12 -19.21
CA ASN A 86 -33.71 -0.68 -20.12
C ASN A 86 -34.61 0.42 -20.68
N ALA A 87 -35.02 1.39 -19.85
CA ALA A 87 -35.78 2.55 -20.30
C ALA A 87 -35.01 3.43 -21.31
N LEU A 88 -33.70 3.62 -21.12
CA LEU A 88 -32.86 4.27 -22.13
C LEU A 88 -32.77 3.44 -23.42
N GLN A 89 -32.67 2.12 -23.30
CA GLN A 89 -32.53 1.24 -24.47
C GLN A 89 -33.76 1.24 -25.37
N VAL A 90 -34.96 1.44 -24.80
CA VAL A 90 -36.18 1.69 -25.57
C VAL A 90 -36.07 2.94 -26.46
N LEU A 91 -35.42 4.00 -25.97
CA LEU A 91 -35.18 5.21 -26.75
C LEU A 91 -34.13 5.00 -27.85
N LEU A 92 -33.09 4.21 -27.56
CA LEU A 92 -32.01 3.91 -28.51
C LEU A 92 -32.45 2.99 -29.65
N ASN A 93 -33.50 2.20 -29.44
CA ASN A 93 -34.07 1.30 -30.44
C ASN A 93 -35.22 1.93 -31.23
N ALA A 94 -35.62 3.16 -30.91
CA ALA A 94 -36.67 3.87 -31.64
C ALA A 94 -36.08 4.57 -32.88
N ASP A 95 -36.69 4.34 -34.04
CA ASP A 95 -36.24 4.93 -35.30
C ASP A 95 -36.46 6.46 -35.31
N GLY A 96 -35.39 7.22 -35.58
CA GLY A 96 -35.45 8.66 -35.80
C GLY A 96 -35.41 9.54 -34.54
N GLU A 97 -35.29 8.95 -33.34
CA GLU A 97 -35.15 9.70 -32.09
C GLU A 97 -33.79 9.46 -31.41
N SER A 98 -33.23 10.51 -30.80
CA SER A 98 -31.94 10.46 -30.11
C SER A 98 -32.05 10.92 -28.65
N PRO A 99 -31.22 10.39 -27.74
CA PRO A 99 -31.21 10.82 -26.36
C PRO A 99 -30.65 12.25 -26.23
N THR A 100 -31.42 13.14 -25.62
CA THR A 100 -31.01 14.53 -25.35
C THR A 100 -30.08 14.65 -24.14
N ALA A 101 -29.39 15.78 -24.01
CA ALA A 101 -28.53 16.07 -22.85
C ALA A 101 -29.31 16.03 -21.51
N SER A 102 -30.59 16.41 -21.52
CA SER A 102 -31.47 16.34 -20.35
C SER A 102 -31.83 14.89 -19.97
N THR A 103 -31.95 14.00 -20.95
CA THR A 103 -32.17 12.56 -20.76
C THR A 103 -30.98 11.92 -20.07
N PHE A 104 -29.76 12.21 -20.55
CA PHE A 104 -28.52 11.74 -19.93
C PHE A 104 -28.29 12.29 -18.53
N LYS A 105 -28.61 13.57 -18.28
CA LYS A 105 -28.55 14.16 -16.93
C LYS A 105 -29.46 13.40 -15.96
N THR A 106 -30.69 13.17 -16.36
CA THR A 106 -31.67 12.46 -15.52
C THR A 106 -31.22 11.03 -15.24
N LEU A 107 -30.70 10.34 -16.25
CA LEU A 107 -30.16 9.00 -16.10
C LEU A 107 -28.99 8.95 -15.12
N ALA A 108 -27.99 9.82 -15.28
CA ALA A 108 -26.82 9.85 -14.40
C ALA A 108 -27.20 10.11 -12.94
N CYS A 109 -28.09 11.08 -12.69
CA CYS A 109 -28.57 11.39 -11.34
C CYS A 109 -29.32 10.20 -10.71
N ILE A 110 -30.19 9.53 -11.46
CA ILE A 110 -30.98 8.38 -10.96
C ILE A 110 -30.08 7.16 -10.74
N LEU A 111 -29.15 6.87 -11.65
CA LEU A 111 -28.18 5.78 -11.48
C LEU A 111 -27.36 5.96 -10.19
N LEU A 112 -26.92 7.19 -9.92
CA LEU A 112 -26.21 7.51 -8.68
C LEU A 112 -27.10 7.37 -7.45
N GLN A 113 -28.36 7.84 -7.50
CA GLN A 113 -29.29 7.69 -6.39
C GLN A 113 -29.55 6.21 -6.06
N ARG A 114 -29.83 5.39 -7.08
CA ARG A 114 -30.02 3.94 -6.89
C ARG A 114 -28.75 3.26 -6.40
N HIS A 115 -27.57 3.74 -6.82
CA HIS A 115 -26.29 3.27 -6.31
C HIS A 115 -26.11 3.52 -4.81
N VAL A 116 -26.45 4.71 -4.32
CA VAL A 116 -26.40 5.03 -2.88
C VAL A 116 -27.45 4.23 -2.11
N GLU A 117 -28.67 4.11 -2.64
CA GLU A 117 -29.76 3.33 -2.01
C GLU A 117 -29.44 1.84 -1.88
N GLU A 118 -28.79 1.23 -2.88
CA GLU A 118 -28.30 -0.16 -2.82
C GLU A 118 -27.24 -0.36 -1.72
N ARG A 119 -26.43 0.67 -1.43
CA ARG A 119 -25.33 0.61 -0.45
C ARG A 119 -25.77 0.87 0.99
N VAL A 120 -26.65 1.85 1.17
CA VAL A 120 -27.11 2.30 2.50
C VAL A 120 -28.38 1.57 2.93
N GLY A 121 -29.14 1.05 1.97
CA GLY A 121 -30.50 0.57 2.16
C GLY A 121 -31.51 1.70 1.92
N ARG A 122 -32.54 1.43 1.11
CA ARG A 122 -33.57 2.42 0.72
C ARG A 122 -34.25 3.10 1.92
N THR A 123 -34.55 2.34 2.96
CA THR A 123 -35.20 2.84 4.19
C THR A 123 -34.31 3.78 4.98
N GLU A 124 -33.01 3.49 5.05
CA GLU A 124 -32.06 4.30 5.79
C GLU A 124 -31.70 5.58 5.01
N PHE A 125 -31.62 5.49 3.68
CA PHE A 125 -31.50 6.66 2.81
C PHE A 125 -32.68 7.63 2.97
N GLN A 126 -33.91 7.12 3.03
CA GLN A 126 -35.10 7.95 3.28
C GLN A 126 -35.06 8.62 4.66
N LYS A 127 -34.71 7.88 5.71
CA LYS A 127 -34.53 8.46 7.06
C LYS A 127 -33.46 9.54 7.11
N LEU A 128 -32.33 9.37 6.40
CA LEU A 128 -31.28 10.38 6.32
C LEU A 128 -31.74 11.62 5.55
N MET A 129 -32.58 11.46 4.53
CA MET A 129 -33.23 12.60 3.86
C MET A 129 -34.23 13.31 4.80
N GLU A 130 -35.10 12.57 5.49
CA GLU A 130 -36.06 13.13 6.44
C GLU A 130 -35.39 13.79 7.65
N ALA A 131 -34.26 13.27 8.11
CA ALA A 131 -33.47 13.86 9.19
C ALA A 131 -32.69 15.11 8.74
N SER A 132 -32.45 15.28 7.44
CA SER A 132 -31.81 16.48 6.89
C SER A 132 -32.79 17.58 6.51
N THR A 133 -34.08 17.26 6.38
CA THR A 133 -35.17 18.26 6.45
C THR A 133 -35.40 18.64 7.91
N GLY A 134 -35.11 19.89 8.27
CA GLY A 134 -35.37 20.39 9.62
C GLY A 134 -36.87 20.38 9.95
N THR A 135 -37.23 20.13 11.21
CA THR A 135 -38.63 20.18 11.65
C THR A 135 -39.12 21.64 11.75
N THR A 136 -40.29 21.90 11.16
CA THR A 136 -41.26 23.01 11.35
C THR A 136 -41.15 24.33 10.57
N ASP A 137 -40.16 24.58 9.71
CA ASP A 137 -40.19 25.75 8.79
C ASP A 137 -40.55 25.33 7.35
N GLU A 138 -41.62 25.90 6.78
CA GLU A 138 -42.15 25.56 5.45
C GLU A 138 -41.09 25.58 4.33
N ARG A 139 -40.07 26.45 4.46
CA ARG A 139 -38.99 26.62 3.49
C ARG A 139 -38.04 25.41 3.38
N TRP A 140 -37.98 24.56 4.40
CA TRP A 140 -37.11 23.36 4.45
C TRP A 140 -37.91 22.05 4.47
N SER A 141 -39.22 22.12 4.21
CA SER A 141 -40.14 20.97 4.21
C SER A 141 -39.97 20.05 3.00
N THR A 142 -39.39 20.54 1.90
CA THR A 142 -39.19 19.76 0.66
C THR A 142 -37.84 20.06 0.03
N PHE A 143 -37.10 19.03 -0.38
CA PHE A 143 -35.89 19.18 -1.20
C PHE A 143 -36.24 19.53 -2.64
N THR A 144 -35.52 20.50 -3.21
CA THR A 144 -35.48 20.67 -4.67
C THR A 144 -34.72 19.51 -5.34
N GLU A 145 -34.94 19.29 -6.64
CA GLU A 145 -34.22 18.24 -7.41
C GLU A 145 -32.68 18.44 -7.35
N GLU A 146 -32.22 19.68 -7.28
CA GLU A 146 -30.79 20.05 -7.19
C GLU A 146 -30.21 19.79 -5.79
N GLU A 147 -30.98 20.02 -4.73
CA GLU A 147 -30.55 19.71 -3.36
C GLU A 147 -30.53 18.20 -3.12
N ARG A 148 -31.52 17.47 -3.67
CA ARG A 148 -31.56 16.01 -3.61
C ARG A 148 -30.37 15.38 -4.34
N THR A 149 -30.01 15.87 -5.51
CA THR A 149 -28.82 15.42 -6.25
C THR A 149 -27.52 15.77 -5.52
N SER A 150 -27.43 16.97 -4.92
CA SER A 150 -26.29 17.36 -4.09
C SER A 150 -26.14 16.50 -2.83
N PHE A 151 -27.26 16.18 -2.17
CA PHE A 151 -27.32 15.28 -1.02
C PHE A 151 -26.92 13.86 -1.40
N THR A 152 -27.43 13.37 -2.53
CA THR A 152 -27.07 12.05 -3.08
C THR A 152 -25.58 12.00 -3.41
N ASN A 153 -25.02 13.02 -4.03
CA ASN A 153 -23.58 13.15 -4.29
C ASN A 153 -22.75 13.18 -3.01
N TYR A 154 -23.23 13.85 -1.97
CA TYR A 154 -22.59 13.85 -0.65
C TYR A 154 -22.59 12.45 -0.02
N LEU A 155 -23.75 11.78 -0.02
CA LEU A 155 -23.87 10.42 0.49
C LEU A 155 -23.09 9.42 -0.35
N ALA A 156 -23.02 9.58 -1.68
CA ALA A 156 -22.18 8.77 -2.55
C ALA A 156 -20.72 8.85 -2.08
N ARG A 157 -20.18 10.05 -1.87
CA ARG A 157 -18.82 10.24 -1.33
C ARG A 157 -18.62 9.65 0.06
N ALA A 158 -19.63 9.73 0.91
CA ALA A 158 -19.61 9.13 2.24
C ALA A 158 -19.70 7.59 2.23
N THR A 159 -20.29 7.01 1.18
CA THR A 159 -20.59 5.57 1.04
C THR A 159 -19.70 4.86 0.04
N GLU A 160 -18.85 5.59 -0.68
CA GLU A 160 -17.79 5.13 -1.59
C GLU A 160 -16.70 4.29 -0.90
N ARG A 161 -16.79 4.05 0.41
CA ARG A 161 -15.88 3.20 1.16
C ARG A 161 -16.62 1.93 1.54
N TRP A 162 -16.23 0.83 0.91
CA TRP A 162 -16.78 -0.50 1.18
C TRP A 162 -16.57 -0.88 2.64
N ALA A 163 -17.46 -1.71 3.17
CA ALA A 163 -17.28 -2.31 4.49
C ALA A 163 -16.12 -3.33 4.41
N GLU A 164 -14.92 -2.91 4.82
CA GLU A 164 -13.81 -3.84 5.06
C GLU A 164 -14.17 -4.78 6.21
N ARG A 165 -13.77 -6.06 6.13
CA ARG A 165 -14.09 -7.01 7.19
C ARG A 165 -13.36 -6.65 8.48
N GLY A 166 -14.13 -6.46 9.55
CA GLY A 166 -13.59 -6.25 10.89
C GLY A 166 -13.05 -4.85 11.18
N SER A 167 -13.23 -3.90 10.26
CA SER A 167 -12.88 -2.49 10.49
C SER A 167 -14.09 -1.70 11.03
N SER A 168 -13.85 -0.85 12.02
CA SER A 168 -14.77 0.18 12.52
C SER A 168 -14.37 1.57 12.03
N PHE A 169 -13.68 1.64 10.89
CA PHE A 169 -13.19 2.87 10.28
C PHE A 169 -14.32 3.90 10.06
N ASN A 170 -14.05 5.17 10.39
CA ASN A 170 -15.02 6.24 10.17
C ASN A 170 -15.11 6.57 8.68
N LYS A 171 -16.22 6.13 8.05
CA LYS A 171 -16.51 6.29 6.62
C LYS A 171 -16.53 7.75 6.15
N LEU A 172 -16.56 8.74 7.03
CA LEU A 172 -16.59 10.17 6.69
C LEU A 172 -15.19 10.82 6.56
N LEU A 173 -14.10 10.21 7.04
CA LEU A 173 -12.80 10.91 7.24
C LEU A 173 -11.57 10.46 6.41
N GLY A 174 -11.60 9.32 5.72
CA GLY A 174 -10.50 8.80 4.86
C GLY A 174 -10.55 9.12 3.36
N PHE A 175 -10.04 8.21 2.52
CA PHE A 175 -9.92 8.33 1.06
C PHE A 175 -11.06 7.72 0.26
N THR A 176 -11.29 8.19 -0.98
CA THR A 176 -12.14 7.48 -1.95
C THR A 176 -11.51 6.15 -2.34
N GLN A 177 -12.28 5.06 -2.25
CA GLN A 177 -11.85 3.73 -2.66
C GLN A 177 -12.09 3.54 -4.16
N GLU A 178 -11.17 2.86 -4.83
CA GLU A 178 -11.34 2.50 -6.25
C GLU A 178 -12.32 1.34 -6.40
N GLY A 179 -13.32 1.51 -7.27
CA GLY A 179 -14.25 0.44 -7.65
C GLY A 179 -13.77 -0.33 -8.88
N ALA A 180 -14.30 -1.54 -9.10
CA ALA A 180 -14.12 -2.24 -10.37
C ALA A 180 -14.79 -1.43 -11.50
N ASP A 181 -14.25 -1.50 -12.73
CA ASP A 181 -14.84 -0.82 -13.87
C ASP A 181 -16.28 -1.28 -14.10
N ASN A 182 -17.23 -0.37 -13.85
CA ASN A 182 -18.64 -0.65 -14.01
C ASN A 182 -19.03 -0.61 -15.49
N GLU A 183 -19.46 -1.76 -16.01
CA GLU A 183 -19.95 -1.88 -17.40
C GLU A 183 -21.05 -0.88 -17.73
N LEU A 184 -21.89 -0.49 -16.77
CA LEU A 184 -22.96 0.48 -16.98
C LEU A 184 -22.39 1.86 -17.34
N VAL A 185 -21.29 2.27 -16.72
CA VAL A 185 -20.64 3.56 -16.99
C VAL A 185 -20.07 3.58 -18.40
N ALA A 186 -19.37 2.52 -18.79
CA ALA A 186 -18.83 2.36 -20.14
C ALA A 186 -19.93 2.34 -21.21
N ARG A 187 -21.05 1.65 -20.95
CA ARG A 187 -22.21 1.62 -21.85
C ARG A 187 -22.86 2.99 -22.00
N VAL A 188 -23.10 3.72 -20.90
CA VAL A 188 -23.69 5.07 -20.95
C VAL A 188 -22.77 6.03 -21.70
N GLU A 189 -21.48 6.01 -21.41
CA GLU A 189 -20.50 6.88 -22.07
C GLU A 189 -20.37 6.57 -23.58
N PHE A 190 -20.39 5.30 -23.97
CA PHE A 190 -20.43 4.91 -25.38
C PHE A 190 -21.66 5.48 -26.09
N GLN A 191 -22.84 5.44 -25.46
CA GLN A 191 -24.06 6.00 -26.04
C GLN A 191 -24.04 7.52 -26.13
N MET A 192 -23.46 8.20 -25.12
CA MET A 192 -23.21 9.64 -25.18
C MET A 192 -22.33 10.00 -26.38
N ARG A 193 -21.22 9.28 -26.59
CA ARG A 193 -20.34 9.45 -27.76
C ARG A 193 -21.06 9.20 -29.09
N LYS A 194 -21.81 8.10 -29.18
CA LYS A 194 -22.54 7.72 -30.40
C LYS A 194 -23.61 8.75 -30.77
N SER A 195 -24.28 9.34 -29.79
CA SER A 195 -25.34 10.33 -30.01
C SER A 195 -24.82 11.70 -30.47
N GLY A 196 -23.53 12.01 -30.27
CA GLY A 196 -22.94 13.30 -30.64
C GLY A 196 -23.46 14.49 -29.83
N VAL A 197 -24.25 14.26 -28.79
CA VAL A 197 -24.88 15.32 -27.98
C VAL A 197 -23.88 15.94 -27.01
N ALA A 198 -23.89 17.27 -26.88
CA ALA A 198 -23.08 17.98 -25.89
C ALA A 198 -23.59 17.69 -24.46
N VAL A 199 -22.91 16.75 -23.78
CA VAL A 199 -23.30 16.29 -22.44
C VAL A 199 -22.81 17.28 -21.37
N LEU A 200 -23.63 17.49 -20.34
CA LEU A 200 -23.28 18.33 -19.20
C LEU A 200 -22.19 17.66 -18.35
N ALA A 201 -21.18 18.43 -17.95
CA ALA A 201 -20.09 17.95 -17.10
C ALA A 201 -20.59 17.36 -15.76
N THR A 202 -21.69 17.88 -15.22
CA THR A 202 -22.32 17.34 -13.99
C THR A 202 -22.80 15.90 -14.17
N SER A 203 -23.30 15.54 -15.36
CA SER A 203 -23.73 14.16 -15.65
C SER A 203 -22.54 13.20 -15.70
N LEU A 204 -21.40 13.66 -16.22
CA LEU A 204 -20.16 12.89 -16.20
C LEU A 204 -19.59 12.77 -14.78
N THR A 205 -19.65 13.82 -13.97
CA THR A 205 -19.27 13.79 -12.55
C THR A 205 -20.11 12.78 -11.76
N ASP A 206 -21.43 12.77 -11.95
CA ASP A 206 -22.32 11.80 -11.29
C ASP A 206 -21.98 10.36 -11.69
N LEU A 207 -21.63 10.11 -12.96
CA LEU A 207 -21.15 8.81 -13.43
C LEU A 207 -19.80 8.42 -12.80
N MET A 208 -18.91 9.38 -12.55
CA MET A 208 -17.62 9.13 -11.87
C MET A 208 -17.77 8.79 -10.38
N HIS A 209 -18.91 9.09 -9.77
CA HIS A 209 -19.25 8.69 -8.39
C HIS A 209 -19.84 7.28 -8.30
N LEU A 210 -20.11 6.63 -9.44
CA LEU A 210 -20.34 5.19 -9.48
C LEU A 210 -19.03 4.43 -9.23
N ASP A 211 -19.11 3.12 -9.00
CA ASP A 211 -17.93 2.25 -8.92
C ASP A 211 -17.14 2.32 -10.23
N VAL A 212 -16.02 3.04 -10.23
CA VAL A 212 -15.15 3.22 -11.40
C VAL A 212 -13.69 3.18 -10.99
N SER A 213 -12.83 2.71 -11.89
CA SER A 213 -11.38 2.82 -11.73
C SER A 213 -10.89 4.26 -11.95
N TRP A 214 -9.66 4.54 -11.53
CA TRP A 214 -9.04 5.85 -11.82
C TRP A 214 -8.84 6.08 -13.32
N SER A 215 -8.64 5.02 -14.12
CA SER A 215 -8.44 5.13 -15.57
C SER A 215 -9.76 5.45 -16.26
N ALA A 216 -10.86 4.79 -15.89
CA ALA A 216 -12.20 5.11 -16.39
C ALA A 216 -12.60 6.55 -16.02
N ALA A 217 -12.36 6.98 -14.78
CA ALA A 217 -12.60 8.37 -14.37
C ALA A 217 -11.76 9.39 -15.17
N LEU A 218 -10.49 9.07 -15.46
CA LEU A 218 -9.64 9.88 -16.32
C LEU A 218 -10.16 9.93 -17.77
N HIS A 219 -10.65 8.81 -18.31
CA HIS A 219 -11.29 8.76 -19.62
C HIS A 219 -12.52 9.68 -19.68
N LEU A 220 -13.39 9.65 -18.67
CA LEU A 220 -14.57 10.54 -18.59
C LEU A 220 -14.17 12.02 -18.54
N ARG A 221 -13.11 12.37 -17.80
CA ARG A 221 -12.57 13.74 -17.77
C ARG A 221 -12.01 14.16 -19.13
N ASN A 222 -11.24 13.29 -19.78
CA ASN A 222 -10.67 13.57 -21.09
C ASN A 222 -11.77 13.68 -22.16
N PHE A 223 -12.83 12.89 -22.04
CA PHE A 223 -14.02 13.00 -22.88
C PHE A 223 -14.70 14.37 -22.71
N ALA A 224 -14.89 14.84 -21.48
CA ALA A 224 -15.40 16.19 -21.21
C ALA A 224 -14.52 17.29 -21.85
N LYS A 225 -13.20 17.16 -21.74
CA LYS A 225 -12.24 18.09 -22.37
C LYS A 225 -12.28 18.04 -23.90
N SER A 226 -12.51 16.85 -24.49
CA SER A 226 -12.62 16.70 -25.95
C SER A 226 -13.88 17.34 -26.52
N MET A 227 -15.00 17.31 -25.79
CA MET A 227 -16.25 17.97 -26.19
C MET A 227 -16.14 19.50 -26.12
N HIS A 228 -15.34 20.01 -25.18
CA HIS A 228 -15.12 21.45 -24.99
C HIS A 228 -13.62 21.78 -24.87
N PRO A 229 -12.86 21.80 -25.99
CA PRO A 229 -11.39 21.97 -25.95
C PRO A 229 -10.91 23.28 -25.34
N SER A 230 -11.74 24.34 -25.41
CA SER A 230 -11.44 25.68 -24.91
C SER A 230 -11.76 25.88 -23.43
N ILE A 231 -12.38 24.91 -22.75
CA ILE A 231 -12.82 25.06 -21.36
C ILE A 231 -12.32 23.89 -20.51
N ILE A 232 -11.64 24.20 -19.41
CA ILE A 232 -10.97 23.20 -18.56
C ILE A 232 -11.99 22.49 -17.65
N PRO A 233 -12.08 21.14 -17.65
CA PRO A 233 -13.09 20.42 -16.86
C PRO A 233 -13.20 20.89 -15.39
N PRO A 234 -14.40 20.86 -14.79
CA PRO A 234 -14.62 21.39 -13.44
C PRO A 234 -13.73 20.69 -12.39
N VAL A 235 -13.32 21.47 -11.38
CA VAL A 235 -12.41 21.03 -10.30
C VAL A 235 -12.91 19.77 -9.59
N GLU A 236 -14.22 19.57 -9.51
CA GLU A 236 -14.84 18.37 -8.92
C GLU A 236 -14.48 17.07 -9.65
N MET A 237 -14.44 17.08 -10.99
CA MET A 237 -13.98 15.93 -11.77
C MET A 237 -12.49 15.67 -11.52
N THR A 238 -11.68 16.73 -11.49
CA THR A 238 -10.24 16.60 -11.22
C THR A 238 -9.99 16.09 -9.80
N ASN A 239 -10.71 16.57 -8.79
CA ASN A 239 -10.65 16.06 -7.42
C ASN A 239 -11.01 14.58 -7.35
N ARG A 240 -12.08 14.16 -8.05
CA ARG A 240 -12.50 12.76 -8.09
C ARG A 240 -11.42 11.87 -8.73
N VAL A 241 -10.86 12.28 -9.86
CA VAL A 241 -9.76 11.54 -10.51
C VAL A 241 -8.54 11.47 -9.59
N MET A 242 -8.09 12.60 -9.03
CA MET A 242 -6.95 12.63 -8.12
C MET A 242 -7.18 11.75 -6.89
N GLY A 243 -8.37 11.81 -6.28
CA GLY A 243 -8.74 10.98 -5.14
C GLY A 243 -8.71 9.48 -5.45
N LEU A 244 -9.13 9.05 -6.65
CA LEU A 244 -9.01 7.65 -7.08
C LEU A 244 -7.56 7.25 -7.38
N MET A 245 -6.76 8.18 -7.92
CA MET A 245 -5.33 7.96 -8.20
C MET A 245 -4.47 7.86 -6.94
N THR A 246 -4.84 8.54 -5.85
CA THR A 246 -4.07 8.57 -4.60
C THR A 246 -4.70 7.77 -3.46
N GLY A 247 -5.98 7.41 -3.59
CA GLY A 247 -6.79 6.71 -2.59
C GLY A 247 -6.27 5.33 -2.21
N TYR A 248 -6.88 4.76 -1.16
CA TYR A 248 -6.45 3.48 -0.62
C TYR A 248 -6.59 2.34 -1.64
N LYS A 249 -5.67 1.39 -1.57
CA LYS A 249 -5.66 0.19 -2.41
C LYS A 249 -6.65 -0.80 -1.83
N THR A 250 -7.60 -1.23 -2.66
CA THR A 250 -8.40 -2.41 -2.36
C THR A 250 -8.20 -3.44 -3.46
N GLY A 251 -7.45 -4.49 -3.13
CA GLY A 251 -7.15 -5.59 -4.05
C GLY A 251 -5.98 -5.34 -5.03
N LEU A 252 -6.06 -6.05 -6.16
CA LEU A 252 -5.02 -6.36 -7.17
C LEU A 252 -4.38 -5.19 -7.94
N GLY A 253 -4.53 -3.95 -7.47
CA GLY A 253 -4.04 -2.76 -8.16
C GLY A 253 -2.52 -2.61 -8.16
N GLY A 254 -1.95 -2.30 -9.32
CA GLY A 254 -0.54 -1.96 -9.51
C GLY A 254 -0.11 -0.66 -8.79
N PRO A 255 1.06 -0.10 -9.13
CA PRO A 255 1.50 1.17 -8.55
C PRO A 255 0.49 2.29 -8.85
N ARG A 256 0.21 3.13 -7.84
CA ARG A 256 -0.71 4.28 -7.97
C ARG A 256 -0.06 5.36 -8.85
N PRO A 257 -0.79 5.98 -9.80
CA PRO A 257 -0.25 6.96 -10.74
C PRO A 257 -0.09 8.36 -10.12
N TRP A 258 0.71 8.47 -9.07
CA TRP A 258 0.90 9.72 -8.30
C TRP A 258 1.49 10.88 -9.14
N ILE A 259 2.34 10.58 -10.13
CA ILE A 259 2.90 11.59 -11.05
C ILE A 259 1.78 12.28 -11.82
N HIS A 260 0.83 11.50 -12.33
CA HIS A 260 -0.32 12.04 -13.06
C HIS A 260 -1.22 12.88 -12.13
N ALA A 261 -1.43 12.45 -10.89
CA ALA A 261 -2.18 13.24 -9.92
C ALA A 261 -1.52 14.62 -9.65
N LEU A 262 -0.19 14.68 -9.53
CA LEU A 262 0.53 15.95 -9.38
C LEU A 262 0.47 16.82 -10.65
N SER A 263 0.48 16.21 -11.84
CA SER A 263 0.31 16.95 -13.09
C SER A 263 -1.09 17.58 -13.21
N LEU A 264 -2.14 16.86 -12.78
CA LEU A 264 -3.51 17.36 -12.73
C LEU A 264 -3.67 18.50 -11.72
N TYR A 265 -2.96 18.44 -10.59
CA TYR A 265 -2.91 19.53 -9.61
C TYR A 265 -2.32 20.80 -10.22
N GLN A 266 -1.20 20.70 -10.95
CA GLN A 266 -0.58 21.84 -11.64
C GLN A 266 -1.49 22.42 -12.73
N GLU A 267 -2.14 21.56 -13.54
CA GLU A 267 -3.14 21.98 -14.52
C GLU A 267 -4.30 22.75 -13.85
N THR A 268 -4.74 22.30 -12.66
CA THR A 268 -5.81 22.94 -11.91
C THR A 268 -5.38 24.30 -11.36
N LEU A 269 -4.16 24.42 -10.83
CA LEU A 269 -3.64 25.72 -10.38
C LEU A 269 -3.51 26.72 -11.53
N ALA A 270 -3.10 26.26 -12.73
CA ALA A 270 -2.99 27.09 -13.92
C ALA A 270 -4.34 27.44 -14.56
N SER A 271 -5.41 26.70 -14.25
CA SER A 271 -6.73 26.87 -14.86
C SER A 271 -7.48 28.14 -14.44
N GLY A 272 -7.03 28.81 -13.36
CA GLY A 272 -7.69 29.99 -12.81
C GLY A 272 -8.98 29.71 -12.05
N TYR A 273 -9.38 28.45 -11.87
CA TYR A 273 -10.51 28.08 -11.00
C TYR A 273 -10.12 28.13 -9.52
N ASP A 274 -11.10 28.46 -8.67
CA ASP A 274 -10.95 28.39 -7.22
C ASP A 274 -10.66 26.95 -6.78
N THR A 275 -9.43 26.72 -6.29
CA THR A 275 -9.04 25.43 -5.75
C THR A 275 -9.68 25.17 -4.40
N THR A 276 -10.07 23.92 -4.19
CA THR A 276 -10.70 23.47 -2.94
C THR A 276 -9.68 22.85 -2.01
N LEU A 277 -9.97 22.83 -0.71
CA LEU A 277 -9.10 22.19 0.28
C LEU A 277 -8.84 20.71 -0.05
N THR A 278 -9.86 20.01 -0.57
CA THR A 278 -9.75 18.61 -1.03
C THR A 278 -8.75 18.45 -2.19
N THR A 279 -8.63 19.44 -3.08
CA THR A 279 -7.65 19.43 -4.18
C THR A 279 -6.22 19.43 -3.62
N HIS A 280 -5.97 20.27 -2.62
CA HIS A 280 -4.68 20.34 -1.94
C HIS A 280 -4.40 19.08 -1.13
N THR A 281 -5.40 18.51 -0.45
CA THR A 281 -5.28 17.22 0.25
C THR A 281 -4.83 16.11 -0.71
N HIS A 282 -5.49 15.94 -1.85
CA HIS A 282 -5.10 14.90 -2.82
C HIS A 282 -3.70 15.12 -3.42
N ALA A 283 -3.24 16.36 -3.54
CA ALA A 283 -1.86 16.65 -3.94
C ALA A 283 -0.86 16.21 -2.86
N LEU A 284 -1.15 16.47 -1.58
CA LEU A 284 -0.35 15.98 -0.45
C LEU A 284 -0.34 14.45 -0.38
N ASP A 285 -1.48 13.81 -0.64
CA ASP A 285 -1.57 12.36 -0.71
C ASP A 285 -0.75 11.78 -1.88
N ALA A 286 -0.73 12.44 -3.04
CA ALA A 286 0.14 12.06 -4.15
C ALA A 286 1.63 12.15 -3.76
N LEU A 287 2.02 13.18 -3.00
CA LEU A 287 3.38 13.31 -2.47
C LEU A 287 3.71 12.17 -1.50
N TRP A 288 2.79 11.80 -0.60
CA TRP A 288 2.95 10.62 0.25
C TRP A 288 3.13 9.35 -0.58
N ARG A 289 2.26 9.10 -1.58
CA ARG A 289 2.35 7.92 -2.46
C ARG A 289 3.67 7.83 -3.23
N SER A 290 4.31 8.97 -3.52
CA SER A 290 5.63 9.02 -4.17
C SER A 290 6.77 8.50 -3.28
N ALA A 291 6.59 8.51 -1.96
CA ALA A 291 7.59 8.17 -0.95
C ALA A 291 7.06 7.17 0.10
N ASP A 292 6.04 6.38 -0.26
CA ASP A 292 5.47 5.36 0.62
C ASP A 292 6.42 4.16 0.74
N THR A 293 7.32 4.23 1.72
CA THR A 293 8.24 3.14 2.08
C THR A 293 7.90 2.48 3.39
N PHE A 294 6.82 2.87 4.07
CA PHE A 294 6.49 2.34 5.39
C PHE A 294 6.21 0.83 5.38
N HIS A 295 5.78 0.31 4.23
CA HIS A 295 5.55 -1.13 4.01
C HIS A 295 6.80 -1.89 3.52
N ARG A 296 7.93 -1.21 3.24
CA ARG A 296 9.15 -1.79 2.64
C ARG A 296 10.39 -1.49 3.50
N ILE A 297 10.73 -2.43 4.40
CA ILE A 297 11.86 -2.28 5.33
C ILE A 297 13.22 -2.07 4.63
N GLN A 298 13.41 -2.65 3.45
CA GLN A 298 14.69 -2.60 2.72
C GLN A 298 14.74 -1.53 1.63
N CYS A 299 13.62 -0.87 1.33
CA CYS A 299 13.59 0.21 0.35
C CYS A 299 13.57 1.53 1.09
N THR A 300 14.71 2.21 1.17
CA THR A 300 14.77 3.58 1.66
C THR A 300 14.59 4.55 0.49
N VAL A 301 13.74 5.57 0.67
CA VAL A 301 13.67 6.67 -0.31
C VAL A 301 15.00 7.41 -0.31
N GLY A 302 15.57 7.68 -1.48
CA GLY A 302 16.78 8.49 -1.62
C GLY A 302 16.63 9.89 -1.01
N SER A 303 17.71 10.44 -0.46
CA SER A 303 17.70 11.75 0.23
C SER A 303 17.17 12.88 -0.65
N ALA A 304 17.54 12.90 -1.94
CA ALA A 304 17.07 13.88 -2.92
C ALA A 304 15.54 13.85 -3.09
N HIS A 305 14.94 12.64 -3.17
CA HIS A 305 13.49 12.51 -3.32
C HIS A 305 12.75 12.88 -2.03
N ARG A 306 13.30 12.57 -0.85
CA ARG A 306 12.74 13.05 0.43
C ARG A 306 12.70 14.58 0.52
N GLN A 307 13.78 15.23 0.06
CA GLN A 307 13.86 16.69 0.01
C GLN A 307 12.84 17.26 -0.99
N PHE A 308 12.69 16.65 -2.17
CA PHE A 308 11.65 17.01 -3.14
C PHE A 308 10.24 16.93 -2.53
N VAL A 309 9.91 15.84 -1.84
CA VAL A 309 8.60 15.66 -1.18
C VAL A 309 8.38 16.76 -0.14
N TRP A 310 9.39 17.06 0.67
CA TRP A 310 9.34 18.13 1.66
C TRP A 310 9.09 19.52 1.05
N GLU A 311 9.86 19.90 0.03
CA GLU A 311 9.73 21.20 -0.64
C GLU A 311 8.36 21.35 -1.32
N LYS A 312 7.86 20.29 -1.96
CA LYS A 312 6.54 20.30 -2.57
C LYS A 312 5.41 20.34 -1.54
N ALA A 313 5.54 19.65 -0.40
CA ALA A 313 4.57 19.75 0.67
C ALA A 313 4.50 21.17 1.24
N LEU A 314 5.65 21.82 1.47
CA LEU A 314 5.72 23.22 1.88
C LEU A 314 5.09 24.17 0.85
N SER A 315 5.34 23.93 -0.44
CA SER A 315 4.72 24.71 -1.51
C SER A 315 3.19 24.60 -1.50
N VAL A 316 2.63 23.39 -1.31
CA VAL A 316 1.17 23.21 -1.20
C VAL A 316 0.61 23.94 0.02
N CYS A 317 1.25 23.83 1.18
CA CYS A 317 0.85 24.56 2.39
C CYS A 317 0.92 26.09 2.20
N GLY A 318 1.92 26.56 1.46
CA GLY A 318 2.05 27.97 1.08
C GLY A 318 0.89 28.45 0.21
N GLU A 319 0.46 27.66 -0.77
CA GLU A 319 -0.70 28.00 -1.61
C GLU A 319 -2.02 28.04 -0.83
N VAL A 320 -2.25 27.11 0.10
CA VAL A 320 -3.43 27.13 0.99
C VAL A 320 -3.44 28.39 1.86
N SER A 321 -2.27 28.81 2.35
CA SER A 321 -2.13 30.04 3.14
C SER A 321 -2.37 31.30 2.30
N LYS A 322 -1.87 31.34 1.06
CA LYS A 322 -2.08 32.47 0.12
C LYS A 322 -3.55 32.61 -0.28
N THR A 323 -4.21 31.49 -0.54
CA THR A 323 -5.64 31.44 -0.92
C THR A 323 -6.59 31.69 0.26
N LYS A 324 -6.07 31.80 1.49
CA LYS A 324 -6.85 32.06 2.73
C LYS A 324 -8.02 31.10 2.92
N LEU A 325 -7.85 29.83 2.55
CA LEU A 325 -8.86 28.79 2.75
C LEU A 325 -9.05 28.50 4.24
N VAL A 326 -10.31 28.34 4.67
CA VAL A 326 -10.63 27.99 6.06
C VAL A 326 -10.32 26.51 6.29
N VAL A 327 -9.35 26.23 7.16
CA VAL A 327 -8.97 24.87 7.57
C VAL A 327 -9.75 24.47 8.82
N SER A 328 -10.99 24.02 8.65
CA SER A 328 -11.87 23.57 9.74
C SER A 328 -12.77 22.39 9.34
N GLY A 329 -13.27 21.68 10.36
CA GLY A 329 -14.19 20.54 10.18
C GLY A 329 -13.55 19.33 9.50
N GLU A 330 -14.37 18.46 8.91
CA GLU A 330 -13.96 17.18 8.30
C GLU A 330 -12.89 17.36 7.20
N GLU A 331 -13.03 18.38 6.34
CA GLU A 331 -12.05 18.68 5.27
C GLU A 331 -10.75 19.25 5.83
N GLY A 332 -10.82 20.03 6.94
CA GLY A 332 -9.64 20.49 7.65
C GLY A 332 -8.86 19.35 8.30
N CYS A 333 -9.56 18.37 8.89
CA CYS A 333 -8.94 17.16 9.43
C CYS A 333 -8.27 16.33 8.32
N ALA A 334 -8.95 16.12 7.19
CA ALA A 334 -8.38 15.40 6.05
C ALA A 334 -7.16 16.12 5.46
N TYR A 335 -7.18 17.45 5.37
CA TYR A 335 -6.03 18.24 4.97
C TYR A 335 -4.86 18.10 5.95
N ALA A 336 -5.09 18.25 7.25
CA ALA A 336 -4.06 18.08 8.28
C ALA A 336 -3.45 16.67 8.24
N GLU A 337 -4.28 15.65 8.05
CA GLU A 337 -3.85 14.27 7.85
C GLU A 337 -2.98 14.11 6.59
N GLY A 338 -3.38 14.70 5.46
CA GLY A 338 -2.57 14.74 4.23
C GLY A 338 -1.21 15.40 4.43
N VAL A 339 -1.16 16.50 5.19
CA VAL A 339 0.10 17.16 5.56
C VAL A 339 0.96 16.21 6.40
N LEU A 340 0.39 15.59 7.44
CA LEU A 340 1.12 14.63 8.28
C LEU A 340 1.67 13.46 7.47
N LYS A 341 0.89 12.90 6.54
CA LYS A 341 1.33 11.83 5.62
C LYS A 341 2.51 12.26 4.77
N ALA A 342 2.44 13.44 4.14
CA ALA A 342 3.51 13.94 3.29
C ALA A 342 4.81 14.24 4.08
N VAL A 343 4.68 14.84 5.27
CA VAL A 343 5.82 15.15 6.15
C VAL A 343 6.44 13.87 6.72
N ALA A 344 5.62 12.90 7.10
CA ALA A 344 6.05 11.57 7.49
C ALA A 344 6.83 10.88 6.35
N ALA A 345 6.31 10.92 5.13
CA ALA A 345 6.95 10.32 3.95
C ALA A 345 8.28 10.99 3.58
N ALA A 346 8.43 12.29 3.85
CA ALA A 346 9.69 13.01 3.71
C ALA A 346 10.74 12.63 4.77
N GLY A 347 10.40 11.79 5.76
CA GLY A 347 11.29 11.36 6.84
C GLY A 347 11.47 12.39 7.96
N ARG A 348 10.64 13.43 8.01
CA ARG A 348 10.68 14.49 9.04
C ARG A 348 9.76 14.13 10.22
N TRP A 349 10.08 13.04 10.91
CA TRP A 349 9.24 12.49 11.98
C TRP A 349 9.00 13.50 13.11
N SER A 350 10.01 14.27 13.53
CA SER A 350 9.88 15.25 14.62
C SER A 350 8.88 16.35 14.29
N THR A 351 8.93 16.87 13.06
CA THR A 351 7.96 17.84 12.56
C THR A 351 6.55 17.24 12.51
N ALA A 352 6.41 15.98 12.10
CA ALA A 352 5.12 15.30 12.08
C ALA A 352 4.53 15.14 13.50
N VAL A 353 5.37 14.82 14.50
CA VAL A 353 4.96 14.78 15.91
C VAL A 353 4.52 16.16 16.41
N SER A 354 5.29 17.22 16.13
CA SER A 354 4.91 18.58 16.50
C SER A 354 3.60 19.02 15.85
N LEU A 355 3.40 18.72 14.57
CA LEU A 355 2.16 19.03 13.86
C LEU A 355 0.97 18.27 14.44
N LEU A 356 1.14 16.99 14.80
CA LEU A 356 0.10 16.19 15.45
C LEU A 356 -0.22 16.73 16.85
N ALA A 357 0.78 17.16 17.62
CA ALA A 357 0.58 17.76 18.94
C ALA A 357 -0.14 19.13 18.86
N ASN A 358 -0.05 19.82 17.73
CA ASN A 358 -0.76 21.07 17.47
C ASN A 358 -2.22 20.85 17.03
N LEU A 359 -2.64 19.62 16.73
CA LEU A 359 -4.04 19.26 16.56
C LEU A 359 -4.69 19.09 17.93
N ASP A 360 -5.92 19.58 18.11
CA ASP A 360 -6.50 19.64 19.44
C ASP A 360 -6.82 18.25 19.99
N THR A 361 -6.46 18.05 21.25
CA THR A 361 -6.96 16.94 22.08
C THR A 361 -8.03 17.43 23.07
N THR A 362 -8.32 18.74 23.12
CA THR A 362 -9.20 19.38 24.11
C THR A 362 -10.38 20.15 23.51
N ILE A 363 -11.51 20.15 24.23
CA ILE A 363 -12.76 20.82 23.84
C ILE A 363 -12.69 22.28 24.30
N THR A 364 -11.93 23.18 23.65
CA THR A 364 -12.09 24.64 23.87
C THR A 364 -11.49 25.49 22.75
N GLN A 365 -12.20 26.56 22.41
CA GLN A 365 -12.09 27.33 21.17
C GLN A 365 -10.77 28.09 20.95
N MET A 366 -10.46 28.23 19.65
CA MET A 366 -9.59 29.19 18.93
C MET A 366 -8.17 28.72 18.52
N SER A 367 -7.95 28.81 17.20
CA SER A 367 -6.76 28.57 16.34
C SER A 367 -6.15 27.16 16.31
N PHE A 368 -6.41 26.40 15.22
CA PHE A 368 -6.15 24.95 14.99
C PHE A 368 -6.67 23.97 16.05
N ARG A 369 -7.03 24.49 17.23
CA ARG A 369 -7.78 23.93 18.37
C ARG A 369 -9.22 23.48 18.07
N SER A 370 -9.48 23.04 16.84
CA SER A 370 -10.79 22.51 16.44
C SER A 370 -10.69 21.33 15.48
N LEU A 371 -9.47 20.95 15.08
CA LEU A 371 -9.21 19.78 14.27
C LEU A 371 -8.87 18.62 15.20
N VAL A 372 -9.72 17.61 15.21
CA VAL A 372 -9.51 16.39 15.97
C VAL A 372 -8.58 15.48 15.17
N PRO A 373 -7.46 14.98 15.75
CA PRO A 373 -6.58 14.04 15.08
C PRO A 373 -7.33 12.74 14.78
N THR A 374 -7.26 12.29 13.53
CA THR A 374 -7.88 11.05 13.08
C THR A 374 -7.05 9.84 13.50
N ALA A 375 -7.67 8.66 13.52
CA ALA A 375 -6.95 7.40 13.75
C ALA A 375 -5.76 7.23 12.78
N GLU A 376 -5.94 7.63 11.52
CA GLU A 376 -4.90 7.55 10.49
C GLU A 376 -3.76 8.55 10.73
N SER A 377 -4.08 9.76 11.18
CA SER A 377 -3.07 10.77 11.57
C SER A 377 -2.09 10.20 12.60
N TYR A 378 -2.59 9.52 13.64
CA TYR A 378 -1.74 8.83 14.60
C TYR A 378 -0.92 7.71 13.96
N ALA A 379 -1.55 6.83 13.17
CA ALA A 379 -0.88 5.67 12.58
C ALA A 379 0.30 6.07 11.67
N PHE A 380 0.15 7.11 10.84
CA PHE A 380 1.23 7.58 9.98
C PHE A 380 2.39 8.23 10.74
N VAL A 381 2.11 8.98 11.81
CA VAL A 381 3.16 9.59 12.65
C VAL A 381 3.90 8.51 13.46
N ILE A 382 3.18 7.54 14.01
CA ILE A 382 3.78 6.37 14.68
C ILE A 382 4.67 5.60 13.69
N ALA A 383 4.18 5.34 12.48
CA ALA A 383 4.96 4.66 11.45
C ALA A 383 6.22 5.46 11.06
N ALA A 384 6.16 6.79 11.03
CA ALA A 384 7.32 7.64 10.79
C ALA A 384 8.36 7.56 11.91
N CYS A 385 7.94 7.58 13.18
CA CYS A 385 8.83 7.38 14.32
C CYS A 385 9.50 6.00 14.29
N HIS A 386 8.75 4.95 13.95
CA HIS A 386 9.32 3.60 13.85
C HIS A 386 10.27 3.45 12.65
N ALA A 387 9.96 4.07 11.51
CA ALA A 387 10.83 4.05 10.33
C ALA A 387 12.21 4.67 10.59
N THR A 388 12.30 5.61 11.53
CA THR A 388 13.57 6.23 11.97
C THR A 388 14.17 5.58 13.22
N GLY A 389 13.55 4.52 13.76
CA GLY A 389 14.05 3.78 14.92
C GLY A 389 13.71 4.40 16.28
N HIS A 390 12.87 5.44 16.34
CA HIS A 390 12.46 6.09 17.58
C HIS A 390 11.24 5.40 18.21
N SER A 391 11.45 4.23 18.84
CA SER A 391 10.37 3.44 19.45
C SER A 391 9.63 4.18 20.58
N ALA A 392 10.35 4.87 21.48
CA ALA A 392 9.76 5.54 22.64
C ALA A 392 8.70 6.61 22.25
N HIS A 393 8.96 7.40 21.20
CA HIS A 393 8.00 8.39 20.71
C HIS A 393 6.79 7.72 20.04
N GLY A 394 7.03 6.64 19.28
CA GLY A 394 5.95 5.84 18.70
C GLY A 394 5.05 5.20 19.76
N GLU A 395 5.62 4.73 20.87
CA GLU A 395 4.90 4.14 22.00
C GLU A 395 4.09 5.16 22.81
N ALA A 396 4.64 6.35 23.03
CA ALA A 396 3.90 7.44 23.65
C ALA A 396 2.67 7.82 22.82
N LEU A 397 2.84 7.96 21.50
CA LEU A 397 1.74 8.22 20.58
C LEU A 397 0.75 7.06 20.50
N TRP A 398 1.22 5.82 20.57
CA TRP A 398 0.36 4.64 20.63
C TRP A 398 -0.53 4.65 21.87
N THR A 399 0.00 5.06 23.01
CA THR A 399 -0.75 5.16 24.27
C THR A 399 -1.88 6.19 24.14
N ILE A 400 -1.59 7.35 23.53
CA ILE A 400 -2.60 8.38 23.24
C ILE A 400 -3.64 7.86 22.25
N PHE A 401 -3.20 7.19 21.18
CA PHE A 401 -4.07 6.57 20.20
C PHE A 401 -5.05 5.60 20.86
N ARG A 402 -4.57 4.72 21.74
CA ARG A 402 -5.40 3.74 22.48
C ARG A 402 -6.39 4.38 23.47
N GLY A 403 -6.14 5.62 23.89
CA GLY A 403 -7.09 6.38 24.70
C GLY A 403 -8.35 6.79 23.94
N THR A 404 -8.28 6.92 22.62
CA THR A 404 -9.37 7.49 21.79
C THR A 404 -9.85 6.52 20.70
N TYR A 405 -8.97 5.67 20.19
CA TYR A 405 -9.18 4.83 19.02
C TYR A 405 -8.71 3.40 19.28
N THR A 406 -9.20 2.49 18.43
CA THR A 406 -8.74 1.10 18.41
C THR A 406 -8.01 0.82 17.10
N PRO A 407 -7.17 -0.22 17.01
CA PRO A 407 -6.55 -0.65 15.75
C PRO A 407 -7.58 -0.90 14.64
N ARG A 408 -8.81 -1.30 15.02
CA ARG A 408 -9.93 -1.50 14.10
C ARG A 408 -10.52 -0.19 13.56
N SER A 409 -10.22 0.94 14.18
CA SER A 409 -10.58 2.26 13.67
C SER A 409 -9.75 2.67 12.44
N LEU A 410 -8.77 1.87 12.01
CA LEU A 410 -7.92 2.11 10.84
C LEU A 410 -8.46 1.40 9.60
N HIS A 411 -8.21 1.99 8.44
CA HIS A 411 -8.33 1.31 7.15
C HIS A 411 -7.28 0.20 7.02
N SER A 412 -7.58 -0.90 6.31
CA SER A 412 -6.71 -2.08 6.19
C SER A 412 -5.30 -1.78 5.68
N GLU A 413 -5.18 -0.89 4.69
CA GLU A 413 -3.89 -0.42 4.18
C GLU A 413 -3.08 0.35 5.25
N VAL A 414 -3.73 1.23 6.01
CA VAL A 414 -3.08 1.99 7.09
C VAL A 414 -2.70 1.08 8.26
N LEU A 415 -3.55 0.12 8.60
CA LEU A 415 -3.25 -0.91 9.58
C LEU A 415 -2.04 -1.74 9.13
N THR A 416 -1.97 -2.12 7.84
CA THR A 416 -0.82 -2.80 7.26
C THR A 416 0.45 -1.96 7.38
N ILE A 417 0.39 -0.67 7.04
CA ILE A 417 1.51 0.27 7.19
C ILE A 417 1.99 0.34 8.64
N LEU A 418 1.06 0.48 9.59
CA LEU A 418 1.37 0.51 11.00
C LEU A 418 2.04 -0.79 11.46
N LEU A 419 1.47 -1.96 11.12
CA LEU A 419 2.02 -3.27 11.45
C LEU A 419 3.42 -3.48 10.84
N GLN A 420 3.63 -3.10 9.58
CA GLN A 420 4.94 -3.18 8.94
C GLN A 420 5.97 -2.27 9.61
N SER A 421 5.55 -1.08 10.08
CA SER A 421 6.44 -0.15 10.78
C SER A 421 7.03 -0.76 12.06
N PHE A 422 6.26 -1.58 12.78
CA PHE A 422 6.74 -2.25 14.00
C PHE A 422 7.94 -3.17 13.74
N ARG A 423 8.13 -3.66 12.52
CA ARG A 423 9.29 -4.50 12.19
C ARG A 423 10.62 -3.75 12.34
N ASN A 424 10.62 -2.42 12.24
CA ASN A 424 11.81 -1.59 12.46
C ASN A 424 12.19 -1.46 13.96
N VAL A 425 11.21 -1.63 14.85
CA VAL A 425 11.36 -1.42 16.31
C VAL A 425 11.06 -2.68 17.13
N VAL A 426 10.80 -3.82 16.50
CA VAL A 426 10.33 -5.07 17.14
C VAL A 426 11.26 -5.59 18.23
N LYS A 427 12.56 -5.25 18.17
CA LYS A 427 13.55 -5.64 19.20
C LYS A 427 13.36 -4.90 20.52
N ILE A 428 12.75 -3.72 20.48
CA ILE A 428 12.70 -2.78 21.60
C ILE A 428 11.26 -2.58 22.07
N SER A 429 10.29 -2.64 21.14
CA SER A 429 8.92 -2.26 21.45
C SER A 429 8.11 -3.39 22.09
N PRO A 430 7.53 -3.19 23.28
CA PRO A 430 6.64 -4.17 23.92
C PRO A 430 5.22 -4.17 23.34
N VAL A 431 4.88 -3.19 22.49
CA VAL A 431 3.52 -2.99 21.98
C VAL A 431 3.13 -3.98 20.88
N ALA A 432 4.11 -4.41 20.07
CA ALA A 432 3.85 -5.17 18.85
C ALA A 432 3.16 -6.53 19.12
N GLY A 433 3.54 -7.23 20.19
CA GLY A 433 2.97 -8.52 20.57
C GLY A 433 1.50 -8.43 20.96
N PRO A 434 1.15 -7.65 22.00
CA PRO A 434 -0.24 -7.44 22.42
C PRO A 434 -1.16 -6.94 21.29
N LEU A 435 -0.65 -6.08 20.40
CA LEU A 435 -1.41 -5.60 19.24
C LEU A 435 -1.81 -6.75 18.30
N VAL A 436 -0.88 -7.65 17.98
CA VAL A 436 -1.18 -8.79 17.10
C VAL A 436 -2.17 -9.74 17.76
N GLU A 437 -2.02 -10.01 19.06
CA GLU A 437 -2.95 -10.86 19.80
C GLU A 437 -4.38 -10.31 19.79
N GLU A 438 -4.54 -9.02 20.06
CA GLU A 438 -5.85 -8.36 20.04
C GLU A 438 -6.53 -8.49 18.66
N LEU A 439 -5.78 -8.24 17.58
CA LEU A 439 -6.30 -8.32 16.20
C LEU A 439 -6.68 -9.76 15.79
N VAL A 440 -6.06 -10.77 16.38
CA VAL A 440 -6.32 -12.18 16.05
C VAL A 440 -7.44 -12.79 16.90
N THR A 441 -7.52 -12.39 18.18
CA THR A 441 -8.43 -12.99 19.17
C THR A 441 -9.83 -12.38 19.17
N ASP A 442 -10.00 -11.18 18.61
CA ASP A 442 -11.29 -10.47 18.64
C ASP A 442 -12.40 -11.10 17.76
N GLY A 443 -12.05 -12.06 16.89
CA GLY A 443 -13.00 -12.78 16.02
C GLY A 443 -13.66 -11.92 14.94
N LYS A 444 -13.22 -10.67 14.72
CA LYS A 444 -13.90 -9.70 13.84
C LYS A 444 -13.51 -9.81 12.36
N GLY A 445 -12.62 -10.74 12.00
CA GLY A 445 -12.07 -10.85 10.64
C GLY A 445 -10.91 -9.87 10.40
N LEU A 446 -10.06 -10.13 9.41
CA LEU A 446 -8.95 -9.25 9.06
C LEU A 446 -8.66 -9.34 7.55
N GLU A 447 -8.39 -8.21 6.92
CA GLU A 447 -8.01 -8.15 5.50
C GLU A 447 -6.67 -8.85 5.23
N ARG A 448 -6.53 -9.41 4.03
CA ARG A 448 -5.42 -10.30 3.64
C ARG A 448 -4.03 -9.68 3.86
N THR A 449 -3.86 -8.40 3.49
CA THR A 449 -2.59 -7.67 3.62
C THR A 449 -2.18 -7.47 5.09
N ALA A 450 -3.14 -7.18 5.96
CA ALA A 450 -2.92 -7.05 7.39
C ALA A 450 -2.62 -8.41 8.05
N VAL A 451 -3.28 -9.50 7.60
CA VAL A 451 -2.96 -10.87 8.03
C VAL A 451 -1.50 -11.24 7.70
N VAL A 452 -1.05 -10.96 6.47
CA VAL A 452 0.35 -11.20 6.07
C VAL A 452 1.33 -10.35 6.90
N ALA A 453 0.99 -9.09 7.19
CA ALA A 453 1.81 -8.25 8.07
C ALA A 453 1.90 -8.80 9.50
N CYS A 454 0.80 -9.28 10.07
CA CYS A 454 0.79 -9.96 11.36
C CYS A 454 1.65 -11.24 11.34
N LEU A 455 1.55 -12.06 10.29
CA LEU A 455 2.39 -13.26 10.14
C LEU A 455 3.89 -12.91 10.08
N GLN A 456 4.26 -11.83 9.38
CA GLN A 456 5.63 -11.35 9.34
C GLN A 456 6.13 -10.90 10.72
N LEU A 457 5.30 -10.21 11.51
CA LEU A 457 5.64 -9.84 12.89
C LEU A 457 5.80 -11.07 13.79
N VAL A 458 4.87 -12.03 13.73
CA VAL A 458 4.92 -13.26 14.56
C VAL A 458 6.11 -14.15 14.21
N SER A 459 6.55 -14.14 12.96
CA SER A 459 7.76 -14.84 12.54
C SER A 459 9.06 -14.23 13.12
N SER A 460 9.01 -13.00 13.64
CA SER A 460 10.17 -12.39 14.31
C SER A 460 10.45 -13.08 15.64
N ARG A 461 11.72 -13.39 15.91
CA ARG A 461 12.13 -13.96 17.20
C ARG A 461 11.91 -13.03 18.37
N TYR A 462 11.98 -11.72 18.12
CA TYR A 462 11.91 -10.69 19.15
C TYR A 462 10.48 -10.36 19.58
N LEU A 463 9.46 -10.88 18.90
CA LEU A 463 8.08 -10.63 19.28
C LEU A 463 7.72 -11.45 20.53
N VAL A 464 7.39 -10.76 21.62
CA VAL A 464 6.92 -11.39 22.86
C VAL A 464 5.40 -11.40 22.85
N THR A 465 4.81 -12.60 22.89
CA THR A 465 3.36 -12.84 22.94
C THR A 465 3.03 -13.66 24.20
N LYS A 466 1.86 -13.43 24.79
CA LYS A 466 1.27 -14.27 25.85
C LYS A 466 0.77 -15.59 25.28
N GLU A 467 0.15 -15.56 24.10
CA GLU A 467 -0.26 -16.77 23.39
C GLU A 467 0.93 -17.42 22.66
N PRO A 468 0.97 -18.76 22.57
CA PRO A 468 2.00 -19.44 21.81
C PRO A 468 1.85 -19.17 20.31
N ARG A 469 2.96 -18.94 19.61
CA ARG A 469 2.96 -18.39 18.24
C ARG A 469 2.23 -19.30 17.25
N TRP A 470 2.30 -20.61 17.43
CA TRP A 470 1.61 -21.56 16.55
C TRP A 470 0.07 -21.41 16.58
N ARG A 471 -0.52 -21.01 17.71
CA ARG A 471 -1.97 -20.74 17.81
C ARG A 471 -2.34 -19.48 17.06
N LEU A 472 -1.56 -18.42 17.24
CA LEU A 472 -1.74 -17.15 16.52
C LEU A 472 -1.61 -17.37 15.00
N VAL A 473 -0.60 -18.12 14.55
CA VAL A 473 -0.43 -18.47 13.14
C VAL A 473 -1.60 -19.30 12.62
N SER A 474 -2.06 -20.32 13.36
CA SER A 474 -3.22 -21.12 12.96
C SER A 474 -4.48 -20.26 12.77
N ASN A 475 -4.72 -19.28 13.65
CA ASN A 475 -5.85 -18.37 13.53
C ASN A 475 -5.66 -17.39 12.36
N LEU A 476 -4.46 -16.83 12.20
CA LEU A 476 -4.12 -15.97 11.07
C LEU A 476 -4.29 -16.68 9.73
N LEU A 477 -3.94 -17.96 9.61
CA LEU A 477 -4.15 -18.74 8.38
C LEU A 477 -5.64 -18.94 8.08
N ARG A 478 -6.49 -19.13 9.09
CA ARG A 478 -7.95 -19.16 8.91
C ARG A 478 -8.49 -17.82 8.41
N LEU A 479 -8.00 -16.71 8.97
CA LEU A 479 -8.35 -15.36 8.51
C LEU A 479 -7.85 -15.09 7.09
N TYR A 480 -6.66 -15.56 6.75
CA TYR A 480 -6.08 -15.44 5.41
C TYR A 480 -6.95 -16.11 4.35
N GLU A 481 -7.42 -17.33 4.61
CA GLU A 481 -8.27 -18.11 3.69
C GLU A 481 -9.67 -17.57 3.53
N ALA A 482 -10.19 -16.85 4.53
CA ALA A 482 -11.49 -16.20 4.42
C ALA A 482 -11.50 -15.11 3.32
N ASN A 483 -10.33 -14.61 2.90
CA ASN A 483 -10.18 -13.56 1.90
C ASN A 483 -10.00 -14.13 0.48
N PRO A 484 -10.47 -13.42 -0.55
CA PRO A 484 -10.29 -13.86 -1.94
C PRO A 484 -8.82 -13.93 -2.34
N TRP A 485 -8.48 -14.89 -3.20
CA TRP A 485 -7.13 -15.10 -3.70
C TRP A 485 -6.74 -14.11 -4.80
N PRO A 486 -5.47 -13.66 -4.86
CA PRO A 486 -4.97 -12.90 -5.97
C PRO A 486 -5.13 -13.70 -7.28
N GLN A 487 -5.77 -13.08 -8.27
CA GLN A 487 -5.97 -13.69 -9.58
C GLN A 487 -4.68 -13.71 -10.41
N GLN A 488 -3.77 -12.74 -10.19
CA GLN A 488 -2.48 -12.68 -10.87
C GLN A 488 -1.49 -13.71 -10.28
N PRO A 489 -0.97 -14.66 -11.08
CA PRO A 489 -0.09 -15.73 -10.59
C PRO A 489 1.20 -15.23 -9.93
N LEU A 490 1.83 -14.18 -10.48
CA LEU A 490 3.06 -13.62 -9.92
C LEU A 490 2.84 -12.92 -8.57
N ALA A 491 1.74 -12.16 -8.45
CA ALA A 491 1.35 -11.52 -7.19
C ALA A 491 1.02 -12.59 -6.13
N ARG A 492 0.31 -13.65 -6.54
CA ARG A 492 0.03 -14.81 -5.68
C ARG A 492 1.31 -15.49 -5.22
N LYS A 493 2.28 -15.74 -6.12
CA LYS A 493 3.58 -16.34 -5.81
C LYS A 493 4.33 -15.53 -4.77
N ALA A 494 4.50 -14.22 -4.99
CA ALA A 494 5.25 -13.34 -4.10
C ALA A 494 4.64 -13.29 -2.69
N GLU A 495 3.31 -13.23 -2.61
CA GLU A 495 2.60 -13.21 -1.32
C GLU A 495 2.66 -14.57 -0.61
N LEU A 496 2.43 -15.68 -1.32
CA LEU A 496 2.53 -17.02 -0.77
C LEU A 496 3.94 -17.35 -0.29
N GLN A 497 4.97 -16.98 -1.03
CA GLN A 497 6.37 -17.13 -0.59
C GLN A 497 6.62 -16.43 0.75
N THR A 498 5.99 -15.27 0.96
CA THR A 498 6.06 -14.56 2.24
C THR A 498 5.35 -15.33 3.35
N VAL A 499 4.14 -15.82 3.10
CA VAL A 499 3.36 -16.61 4.08
C VAL A 499 4.09 -17.91 4.44
N PHE A 500 4.60 -18.65 3.45
CA PHE A 500 5.32 -19.90 3.64
C PHE A 500 6.60 -19.67 4.42
N ARG A 501 7.38 -18.64 4.08
CA ARG A 501 8.55 -18.24 4.85
C ARG A 501 8.20 -18.00 6.32
N CYS A 502 7.15 -17.23 6.61
CA CYS A 502 6.74 -16.95 7.98
C CYS A 502 6.32 -18.21 8.73
N CYS A 503 5.56 -19.10 8.09
CA CYS A 503 5.13 -20.35 8.69
C CYS A 503 6.31 -21.30 8.97
N HIS A 504 7.27 -21.41 8.05
CA HIS A 504 8.48 -22.22 8.25
C HIS A 504 9.39 -21.68 9.35
N LEU A 505 9.52 -20.35 9.48
CA LEU A 505 10.25 -19.71 10.56
C LEU A 505 9.60 -19.98 11.92
N VAL A 506 8.27 -19.86 12.03
CA VAL A 506 7.56 -20.20 13.28
C VAL A 506 7.65 -21.69 13.56
N ALA A 507 7.57 -22.54 12.52
CA ALA A 507 7.64 -23.98 12.69
C ALA A 507 8.99 -24.47 13.21
N ALA A 508 10.08 -23.88 12.73
CA ALA A 508 11.42 -24.17 13.21
C ALA A 508 11.63 -23.76 14.68
N VAL A 509 10.90 -22.76 15.18
CA VAL A 509 10.98 -22.31 16.59
C VAL A 509 10.06 -23.12 17.51
N GLU A 510 8.83 -23.42 17.08
CA GLU A 510 7.80 -24.08 17.89
C GLU A 510 7.83 -25.61 17.81
N GLY A 511 8.74 -26.18 17.01
CA GLY A 511 8.95 -27.63 16.88
C GLY A 511 7.71 -28.38 16.37
N PHE A 512 7.27 -29.38 17.13
CA PHE A 512 6.15 -30.28 16.73
C PHE A 512 4.85 -29.52 16.44
N ASN A 513 4.47 -28.57 17.29
CA ASN A 513 3.23 -27.80 17.13
C ASN A 513 3.29 -26.92 15.88
N GLY A 514 4.47 -26.39 15.56
CA GLY A 514 4.71 -25.64 14.33
C GLY A 514 4.63 -26.50 13.07
N LYS A 515 5.20 -27.71 13.08
CA LYS A 515 5.10 -28.70 11.98
C LYS A 515 3.65 -29.11 11.70
N ARG A 516 2.80 -29.17 12.74
CA ARG A 516 1.36 -29.41 12.58
C ARG A 516 0.68 -28.32 11.76
N VAL A 517 1.01 -27.05 12.00
CA VAL A 517 0.47 -25.91 11.25
C VAL A 517 0.88 -25.97 9.77
N LEU A 518 2.14 -26.33 9.47
CA LEU A 518 2.59 -26.52 8.09
C LEU A 518 1.86 -27.69 7.40
N THR A 519 1.60 -28.78 8.13
CA THR A 519 0.86 -29.92 7.60
C THR A 519 -0.57 -29.54 7.27
N GLU A 520 -1.23 -28.76 8.14
CA GLU A 520 -2.57 -28.23 7.91
C GLU A 520 -2.59 -27.28 6.71
N LEU A 521 -1.61 -26.37 6.59
CA LEU A 521 -1.48 -25.49 5.43
C LEU A 521 -1.31 -26.28 4.13
N ARG A 522 -0.44 -27.30 4.12
CA ARG A 522 -0.23 -28.19 2.97
C ARG A 522 -1.54 -28.86 2.54
N GLN A 523 -2.25 -29.49 3.49
CA GLN A 523 -3.51 -30.17 3.21
C GLN A 523 -4.55 -29.22 2.60
N ARG A 524 -4.59 -27.97 3.07
CA ARG A 524 -5.50 -26.95 2.55
C ARG A 524 -5.09 -26.47 1.15
N LEU A 525 -3.80 -26.28 0.87
CA LEU A 525 -3.32 -25.96 -0.49
C LEU A 525 -3.66 -27.08 -1.48
N VAL A 526 -3.44 -28.34 -1.09
CA VAL A 526 -3.81 -29.51 -1.89
C VAL A 526 -5.32 -29.55 -2.16
N LYS A 527 -6.15 -29.19 -1.17
CA LYS A 527 -7.61 -29.12 -1.34
C LYS A 527 -8.06 -28.02 -2.30
N VAL A 528 -7.38 -26.86 -2.31
CA VAL A 528 -7.77 -25.68 -3.12
C VAL A 528 -7.18 -25.74 -4.53
N PHE A 529 -5.92 -26.13 -4.67
CA PHE A 529 -5.17 -26.05 -5.94
C PHE A 529 -4.80 -27.42 -6.53
N GLY A 530 -4.93 -28.51 -5.76
CA GLY A 530 -4.51 -29.86 -6.15
C GLY A 530 -3.10 -30.22 -5.69
N SER A 531 -2.79 -31.52 -5.65
CA SER A 531 -1.50 -32.04 -5.14
C SER A 531 -0.31 -31.77 -6.06
N SER A 532 -0.55 -31.54 -7.35
CA SER A 532 0.47 -31.26 -8.37
C SER A 532 0.55 -29.77 -8.73
N SER A 533 0.00 -28.88 -7.90
CA SER A 533 0.00 -27.45 -8.18
C SER A 533 1.36 -26.81 -7.85
N ALA A 534 1.68 -25.73 -8.56
CA ALA A 534 2.91 -24.96 -8.31
C ALA A 534 2.94 -24.39 -6.89
N GLU A 535 1.79 -24.03 -6.31
CA GLU A 535 1.69 -23.53 -4.94
C GLU A 535 2.15 -24.56 -3.88
N VAL A 536 1.90 -25.85 -4.12
CA VAL A 536 2.38 -26.93 -3.22
C VAL A 536 3.89 -27.10 -3.36
N GLU A 537 4.42 -27.07 -4.59
CA GLU A 537 5.88 -27.10 -4.83
C GLU A 537 6.58 -25.89 -4.19
N TRP A 538 6.01 -24.69 -4.32
CA TRP A 538 6.57 -23.48 -3.71
C TRP A 538 6.59 -23.54 -2.17
N MET A 539 5.61 -24.22 -1.57
CA MET A 539 5.57 -24.41 -0.11
C MET A 539 6.69 -25.33 0.37
N ASP A 540 6.97 -26.40 -0.40
CA ASP A 540 8.07 -27.32 -0.12
C ASP A 540 9.42 -26.65 -0.34
N ASP A 541 9.56 -25.87 -1.41
CA ASP A 541 10.76 -25.07 -1.69
C ASP A 541 11.04 -24.03 -0.59
N ALA A 542 9.99 -23.47 0.02
CA ALA A 542 10.12 -22.50 1.10
C ALA A 542 10.65 -23.10 2.41
N ALA A 543 10.78 -24.44 2.52
CA ALA A 543 11.41 -25.09 3.67
C ALA A 543 12.85 -24.62 3.90
N ILE A 544 13.53 -24.14 2.85
CA ILE A 544 14.88 -23.57 2.95
C ILE A 544 14.97 -22.41 3.96
N TYR A 545 13.88 -21.67 4.19
CA TYR A 545 13.86 -20.59 5.17
C TYR A 545 13.94 -21.08 6.62
N ALA A 546 13.62 -22.34 6.91
CA ALA A 546 13.76 -22.92 8.24
C ALA A 546 15.22 -22.85 8.74
N LEU A 547 16.20 -22.97 7.83
CA LEU A 547 17.64 -22.83 8.11
C LEU A 547 17.97 -21.52 8.84
N GLN A 548 17.18 -20.46 8.64
CA GLN A 548 17.40 -19.21 9.36
C GLN A 548 17.32 -19.41 10.86
N THR A 549 16.50 -20.33 11.37
CA THR A 549 16.09 -20.54 12.78
C THR A 549 16.50 -21.88 13.38
N THR A 550 16.68 -22.92 12.57
CA THR A 550 16.98 -24.29 13.03
C THR A 550 18.19 -24.34 13.97
N THR A 551 18.08 -25.19 14.99
CA THR A 551 19.12 -25.46 15.99
C THR A 551 19.60 -26.91 15.99
N ASP A 552 18.97 -27.80 15.22
CA ASP A 552 19.39 -29.18 15.02
C ASP A 552 20.20 -29.33 13.72
N LEU A 553 21.41 -29.86 13.86
CA LEU A 553 22.34 -30.13 12.77
C LEU A 553 21.73 -31.05 11.70
N LYS A 554 21.12 -32.17 12.12
CA LYS A 554 20.63 -33.20 11.20
C LYS A 554 19.45 -32.67 10.39
N GLU A 555 18.59 -31.90 11.05
CA GLU A 555 17.46 -31.23 10.39
C GLU A 555 17.92 -30.14 9.41
N ALA A 556 18.97 -29.37 9.75
CA ALA A 556 19.53 -28.36 8.85
C ALA A 556 20.11 -28.98 7.57
N ILE A 557 20.92 -30.03 7.69
CA ILE A 557 21.50 -30.74 6.54
C ILE A 557 20.39 -31.35 5.68
N LYS A 558 19.44 -32.06 6.31
CA LYS A 558 18.30 -32.67 5.61
C LYS A 558 17.47 -31.64 4.84
N THR A 559 17.21 -30.46 5.43
CA THR A 559 16.44 -29.40 4.79
C THR A 559 17.16 -28.87 3.54
N TYR A 560 18.48 -28.70 3.59
CA TYR A 560 19.25 -28.26 2.42
C TYR A 560 19.32 -29.34 1.34
N ASP A 561 19.57 -30.60 1.71
CA ASP A 561 19.67 -31.70 0.76
C ASP A 561 18.35 -31.96 0.03
N THR A 562 17.22 -31.86 0.72
CA THR A 562 15.89 -32.04 0.11
C THR A 562 15.52 -30.93 -0.86
N VAL A 563 15.81 -29.67 -0.54
CA VAL A 563 15.43 -28.52 -1.39
C VAL A 563 16.44 -28.23 -2.50
N VAL A 564 17.73 -28.47 -2.26
CA VAL A 564 18.83 -28.10 -3.18
C VAL A 564 19.61 -29.33 -3.65
N GLY A 565 20.04 -30.20 -2.72
CA GLY A 565 20.96 -31.31 -3.04
C GLY A 565 20.37 -32.39 -3.96
N GLN A 566 19.07 -32.67 -3.83
CA GLN A 566 18.34 -33.70 -4.59
C GLN A 566 17.62 -33.13 -5.83
N ARG A 567 17.74 -31.82 -6.09
CA ARG A 567 17.01 -31.15 -7.16
C ARG A 567 17.78 -31.21 -8.48
N ASN A 568 17.06 -31.32 -9.59
CA ASN A 568 17.66 -31.24 -10.92
C ASN A 568 18.34 -29.87 -11.13
N PRO A 569 19.54 -29.80 -11.74
CA PRO A 569 20.28 -28.56 -11.95
C PRO A 569 19.48 -27.47 -12.69
N GLU A 570 18.61 -27.89 -13.62
CA GLU A 570 17.75 -27.00 -14.41
C GLU A 570 16.68 -26.28 -13.56
N ASN A 571 16.34 -26.83 -12.39
CA ASN A 571 15.30 -26.30 -11.52
C ASN A 571 15.84 -25.42 -10.39
N VAL A 572 17.16 -25.35 -10.23
CA VAL A 572 17.85 -24.52 -9.22
C VAL A 572 17.58 -23.01 -9.39
N PRO A 573 17.48 -22.44 -10.61
CA PRO A 573 17.14 -21.02 -10.79
C PRO A 573 15.74 -20.62 -10.28
N TYR A 574 14.83 -21.59 -10.11
CA TYR A 574 13.45 -21.32 -9.68
C TYR A 574 13.27 -21.34 -8.15
N LEU A 575 14.34 -21.55 -7.39
CA LEU A 575 14.35 -21.47 -5.93
C LEU A 575 13.84 -20.09 -5.43
N PRO A 576 13.18 -20.05 -4.26
CA PRO A 576 12.68 -18.80 -3.68
C PRO A 576 13.81 -17.85 -3.23
N ILE A 577 15.03 -18.35 -3.12
CA ILE A 577 16.25 -17.58 -2.83
C ILE A 577 17.37 -17.96 -3.80
N PRO A 578 18.30 -17.05 -4.11
CA PRO A 578 19.48 -17.39 -4.89
C PRO A 578 20.29 -18.51 -4.23
N LEU A 579 20.83 -19.44 -5.03
CA LEU A 579 21.61 -20.58 -4.53
C LEU A 579 22.75 -20.14 -3.59
N ARG A 580 23.45 -19.05 -3.93
CA ARG A 580 24.50 -18.47 -3.08
C ARG A 580 24.00 -18.16 -1.67
N GLN A 581 22.80 -17.61 -1.55
CA GLN A 581 22.18 -17.30 -0.27
C GLN A 581 21.77 -18.57 0.49
N ALA A 582 21.24 -19.59 -0.21
CA ALA A 582 20.92 -20.88 0.40
C ALA A 582 22.15 -21.58 1.01
N LYS A 583 23.28 -21.56 0.30
CA LYS A 583 24.56 -22.10 0.80
C LYS A 583 25.02 -21.38 2.07
N VAL A 584 25.00 -20.05 2.05
CA VAL A 584 25.38 -19.22 3.21
C VAL A 584 24.46 -19.50 4.40
N MET A 585 23.15 -19.57 4.16
CA MET A 585 22.15 -19.85 5.21
C MET A 585 22.37 -21.22 5.87
N LEU A 586 22.78 -22.24 5.12
CA LEU A 586 23.14 -23.52 5.73
C LEU A 586 24.39 -23.37 6.60
N VAL A 587 25.46 -22.74 6.12
CA VAL A 587 26.70 -22.58 6.91
C VAL A 587 26.42 -21.78 8.19
N GLU A 588 25.59 -20.74 8.13
CA GLU A 588 25.12 -20.02 9.32
C GLU A 588 24.31 -20.89 10.28
N ALA A 589 23.46 -21.79 9.76
CA ALA A 589 22.72 -22.74 10.58
C ALA A 589 23.65 -23.74 11.27
N LEU A 590 24.61 -24.32 10.53
CA LEU A 590 25.63 -25.22 11.07
C LEU A 590 26.44 -24.54 12.17
N LEU A 591 26.91 -23.31 11.93
CA LEU A 591 27.63 -22.51 12.91
C LEU A 591 26.82 -22.30 14.19
N ARG A 592 25.52 -22.02 14.06
CA ARG A 592 24.64 -21.85 15.22
C ARG A 592 24.45 -23.16 15.98
N CYS A 593 24.25 -24.28 15.29
CA CYS A 593 24.14 -25.60 15.92
C CYS A 593 25.41 -25.91 16.73
N CYS A 594 26.60 -25.65 16.16
CA CYS A 594 27.87 -25.83 16.85
C CYS A 594 28.03 -24.92 18.09
N LYS A 595 27.59 -23.66 18.03
CA LYS A 595 27.62 -22.74 19.18
C LYS A 595 26.72 -23.23 20.33
N ILE A 596 25.52 -23.73 20.03
CA ILE A 596 24.60 -24.28 21.04
C ILE A 596 25.19 -25.53 21.72
N LEU A 597 25.86 -26.39 20.95
CA LEU A 597 26.56 -27.57 21.49
C LEU A 597 27.72 -27.20 22.43
N GLN A 598 28.31 -25.99 22.30
CA GLN A 598 29.33 -25.49 23.24
C GLN A 598 28.71 -24.88 24.51
N ASP A 599 27.63 -24.12 24.37
CA ASP A 599 26.99 -23.40 25.49
C ASP A 599 26.17 -24.32 26.42
N GLY A 600 25.82 -25.53 25.98
CA GLY A 600 25.10 -26.53 26.79
C GLY A 600 25.91 -27.19 27.93
N GLY A 601 27.12 -26.70 28.22
CA GLY A 601 28.09 -27.31 29.13
C GLY A 601 27.86 -27.15 30.64
N GLU A 602 26.78 -26.51 31.10
CA GLU A 602 26.46 -26.44 32.54
C GLU A 602 25.56 -27.62 32.97
N LEU A 603 26.08 -28.84 32.88
CA LEU A 603 25.41 -30.06 33.36
C LEU A 603 26.08 -30.53 34.66
N PHE A 604 25.73 -29.88 35.77
CA PHE A 604 26.39 -30.08 37.08
C PHE A 604 26.13 -31.44 37.76
N LEU A 605 25.38 -32.39 37.16
CA LEU A 605 24.97 -33.66 37.79
C LEU A 605 24.65 -34.78 36.76
N LEU A 606 25.57 -35.17 35.87
CA LEU A 606 25.43 -36.37 35.03
C LEU A 606 26.64 -37.30 35.20
N ASP A 607 26.41 -38.61 35.02
CA ASP A 607 27.42 -39.69 35.10
C ASP A 607 28.56 -39.44 34.08
N GLU A 608 29.83 -39.59 34.50
CA GLU A 608 31.01 -39.25 33.68
C GLU A 608 30.99 -39.96 32.30
N ASP A 609 30.56 -41.22 32.27
CA ASP A 609 30.43 -42.02 31.04
C ASP A 609 29.39 -41.44 30.05
N THR A 610 28.29 -40.88 30.57
CA THR A 610 27.27 -40.24 29.71
C THR A 610 27.77 -38.91 29.14
N GLN A 611 28.58 -38.19 29.91
CA GLN A 611 29.18 -36.93 29.48
C GLN A 611 30.27 -37.14 28.41
N GLU A 612 31.09 -38.20 28.54
CA GLU A 612 32.08 -38.54 27.50
C GLU A 612 31.41 -38.90 26.17
N VAL A 613 30.34 -39.70 26.20
CA VAL A 613 29.58 -40.07 24.99
C VAL A 613 28.93 -38.85 24.35
N GLU A 614 28.35 -37.93 25.13
CA GLU A 614 27.78 -36.69 24.62
C GLU A 614 28.84 -35.75 24.04
N ARG A 615 30.02 -35.68 24.67
CA ARG A 615 31.17 -34.90 24.18
C ARG A 615 31.71 -35.44 22.86
N ASP A 616 31.85 -36.75 22.74
CA ASP A 616 32.30 -37.40 21.50
C ASP A 616 31.27 -37.23 20.36
N ALA A 617 29.98 -37.32 20.68
CA ALA A 617 28.91 -37.03 19.74
C ALA A 617 28.94 -35.56 19.27
N ALA A 618 29.18 -34.61 20.18
CA ALA A 618 29.33 -33.19 19.85
C ALA A 618 30.56 -32.91 18.97
N VAL A 619 31.71 -33.53 19.28
CA VAL A 619 32.94 -33.42 18.47
C VAL A 619 32.73 -34.02 17.07
N SER A 620 32.03 -35.15 16.96
CA SER A 620 31.67 -35.77 15.68
C SER A 620 30.75 -34.85 14.85
N ALA A 621 29.73 -34.28 15.47
CA ALA A 621 28.80 -33.32 14.86
C ALA A 621 29.50 -32.05 14.35
N MET A 622 30.49 -31.52 15.10
CA MET A 622 31.30 -30.38 14.67
C MET A 622 32.20 -30.71 13.47
N LYS A 623 32.83 -31.90 13.45
CA LYS A 623 33.61 -32.38 12.30
C LYS A 623 32.74 -32.52 11.04
N GLU A 624 31.55 -33.09 11.19
CA GLU A 624 30.58 -33.20 10.09
C GLU A 624 30.19 -31.82 9.54
N SER A 625 29.96 -30.84 10.42
CA SER A 625 29.62 -29.47 10.05
C SER A 625 30.68 -28.79 9.19
N VAL A 626 31.96 -28.92 9.58
CA VAL A 626 33.09 -28.33 8.83
C VAL A 626 33.26 -29.01 7.47
N LEU A 627 33.14 -30.34 7.43
CA LEU A 627 33.20 -31.10 6.18
C LEU A 627 32.08 -30.68 5.21
N ARG A 628 30.85 -30.55 5.70
CA ARG A 628 29.71 -30.11 4.89
C ARG A 628 29.86 -28.68 4.39
N ALA A 629 30.33 -27.76 5.24
CA ALA A 629 30.61 -26.39 4.81
C ALA A 629 31.62 -26.33 3.65
N LYS A 630 32.65 -27.18 3.67
CA LYS A 630 33.65 -27.26 2.60
C LYS A 630 33.11 -27.88 1.30
N GLN A 631 32.28 -28.92 1.39
CA GLN A 631 31.76 -29.65 0.22
C GLN A 631 30.78 -28.86 -0.64
N ILE A 632 30.10 -27.87 -0.06
CA ILE A 632 28.97 -27.17 -0.70
C ILE A 632 29.43 -26.08 -1.68
N TYR A 633 30.66 -25.59 -1.51
CA TYR A 633 31.25 -24.58 -2.38
C TYR A 633 32.15 -25.24 -3.42
N ARG A 634 31.90 -24.94 -4.70
CA ARG A 634 32.78 -25.32 -5.82
C ARG A 634 33.78 -24.19 -6.09
N CYS A 635 34.83 -24.46 -6.89
CA CYS A 635 35.90 -23.51 -7.18
C CYS A 635 35.43 -22.15 -7.76
N ASP A 636 34.23 -22.10 -8.36
CA ASP A 636 33.66 -20.89 -8.97
C ASP A 636 32.79 -20.06 -8.01
N ASP A 637 32.50 -20.56 -6.81
CA ASP A 637 31.64 -19.87 -5.84
C ASP A 637 32.44 -18.92 -4.93
N THR A 638 31.83 -17.77 -4.56
CA THR A 638 32.39 -16.90 -3.53
C THR A 638 32.26 -17.57 -2.16
N PHE A 639 33.37 -18.12 -1.66
CA PHE A 639 33.44 -18.86 -0.41
C PHE A 639 33.28 -17.96 0.82
N PRO A 640 32.43 -18.29 1.81
CA PRO A 640 32.22 -17.48 3.01
C PRO A 640 33.33 -17.73 4.04
N HIS A 641 34.52 -17.17 3.78
CA HIS A 641 35.71 -17.40 4.60
C HIS A 641 35.50 -17.12 6.10
N HIS A 642 34.73 -16.10 6.47
CA HIS A 642 34.49 -15.77 7.88
C HIS A 642 33.68 -16.85 8.63
N LEU A 643 32.58 -17.36 8.05
CA LEU A 643 31.73 -18.36 8.69
C LEU A 643 32.47 -19.69 8.84
N TYR A 644 33.23 -20.07 7.81
CA TYR A 644 34.05 -21.28 7.84
C TYR A 644 35.17 -21.18 8.88
N ALA A 645 35.83 -20.02 8.99
CA ALA A 645 36.84 -19.78 10.01
C ALA A 645 36.26 -19.88 11.44
N GLU A 646 35.06 -19.33 11.68
CA GLU A 646 34.39 -19.49 12.99
C GLU A 646 34.02 -20.94 13.30
N LEU A 647 33.56 -21.71 12.30
CA LEU A 647 33.30 -23.14 12.46
C LEU A 647 34.58 -23.91 12.85
N LEU A 648 35.71 -23.60 12.20
CA LEU A 648 37.02 -24.18 12.54
C LEU A 648 37.44 -23.84 13.97
N LEU A 649 37.25 -22.58 14.42
CA LEU A 649 37.57 -22.19 15.80
C LEU A 649 36.77 -22.99 16.83
N ILE A 650 35.48 -23.19 16.58
CA ILE A 650 34.61 -23.99 17.46
C ILE A 650 35.08 -25.44 17.52
N GLN A 651 35.46 -26.01 16.37
CA GLN A 651 36.02 -27.37 16.32
C GLN A 651 37.33 -27.49 17.11
N VAL A 652 38.22 -26.49 17.03
CA VAL A 652 39.52 -26.49 17.72
C VAL A 652 39.34 -26.55 19.24
N GLN A 653 38.39 -25.78 19.77
CA GLN A 653 38.11 -25.75 21.22
C GLN A 653 37.68 -27.12 21.75
N SER A 654 37.02 -27.94 20.91
CA SER A 654 36.54 -29.27 21.28
C SER A 654 37.57 -30.38 21.03
N SER A 655 38.46 -30.23 20.03
CA SER A 655 39.38 -31.30 19.57
C SER A 655 40.88 -31.02 19.75
N GLY A 656 41.29 -29.86 20.28
CA GLY A 656 42.67 -29.58 20.73
C GLY A 656 43.74 -29.37 19.64
N GLY A 657 43.37 -29.10 18.38
CA GLY A 657 44.32 -29.05 17.26
C GLY A 657 44.82 -27.64 16.88
N LYS A 658 46.10 -27.32 17.13
CA LYS A 658 46.73 -26.04 16.70
C LYS A 658 46.71 -25.81 15.18
N GLY A 659 46.73 -26.88 14.37
CA GLY A 659 46.67 -26.79 12.91
C GLY A 659 45.36 -26.20 12.37
N LEU A 660 44.23 -26.52 13.01
CA LEU A 660 42.91 -25.99 12.64
C LEU A 660 42.77 -24.50 13.01
N ALA A 661 43.44 -24.05 14.08
CA ALA A 661 43.48 -22.63 14.45
C ALA A 661 44.29 -21.79 13.45
N LEU A 662 45.38 -22.36 12.91
CA LEU A 662 46.14 -21.74 11.82
C LEU A 662 45.31 -21.66 10.52
N GLU A 663 44.56 -22.71 10.18
CA GLU A 663 43.64 -22.71 9.03
C GLU A 663 42.52 -21.66 9.21
N ALA A 664 41.97 -21.52 10.42
CA ALA A 664 41.00 -20.48 10.74
C ALA A 664 41.61 -19.07 10.55
N MET A 665 42.84 -18.84 11.04
CA MET A 665 43.54 -17.57 10.88
C MET A 665 43.80 -17.23 9.39
N GLN A 666 44.15 -18.23 8.57
CA GLN A 666 44.30 -18.07 7.12
C GLN A 666 42.99 -17.72 6.42
N HIS A 667 41.85 -18.23 6.89
CA HIS A 667 40.55 -17.89 6.33
C HIS A 667 40.07 -16.50 6.80
N PHE A 668 40.32 -16.11 8.04
CA PHE A 668 40.03 -14.75 8.50
C PHE A 668 40.83 -13.71 7.72
N SER A 669 42.12 -13.95 7.45
CA SER A 669 42.92 -13.03 6.64
C SER A 669 42.41 -12.90 5.20
N ARG A 670 41.71 -13.94 4.70
CA ARG A 670 41.00 -13.96 3.40
C ARG A 670 39.60 -13.34 3.41
N GLY A 671 39.07 -13.00 4.58
CA GLY A 671 37.75 -12.40 4.74
C GLY A 671 37.72 -10.87 4.66
N SER A 672 36.55 -10.28 4.89
CA SER A 672 36.43 -8.83 5.11
C SER A 672 36.83 -8.50 6.55
N ALA A 673 37.63 -7.44 6.72
CA ALA A 673 38.07 -6.96 8.04
C ALA A 673 36.88 -6.50 8.91
N ASP A 674 35.79 -6.00 8.30
CA ASP A 674 34.63 -5.45 9.00
C ASP A 674 33.82 -6.50 9.79
N VAL A 675 34.10 -7.79 9.55
CA VAL A 675 33.35 -8.92 10.12
C VAL A 675 34.13 -9.60 11.26
N ILE A 676 35.39 -9.20 11.52
CA ILE A 676 36.22 -9.79 12.56
C ILE A 676 35.94 -9.12 13.89
N ASN A 677 35.37 -9.87 14.84
CA ASN A 677 35.14 -9.40 16.20
C ASN A 677 36.39 -9.57 17.08
N HIS A 678 36.58 -8.71 18.07
CA HIS A 678 37.65 -8.83 19.09
C HIS A 678 37.65 -10.20 19.79
N ARG A 679 36.47 -10.81 19.98
CA ARG A 679 36.35 -12.18 20.54
C ARG A 679 37.05 -13.22 19.67
N ASN A 680 37.01 -13.08 18.35
CA ASN A 680 37.65 -14.03 17.42
C ASN A 680 39.18 -13.90 17.51
N ILE A 681 39.70 -12.69 17.68
CA ILE A 681 41.13 -12.39 17.86
C ILE A 681 41.63 -12.97 19.19
N SER A 682 40.90 -12.74 20.28
CA SER A 682 41.25 -13.26 21.61
C SER A 682 41.23 -14.79 21.64
N ASN A 683 40.23 -15.43 21.03
CA ASN A 683 40.16 -16.89 20.90
C ASN A 683 41.35 -17.46 20.10
N LEU A 684 41.73 -16.82 18.98
CA LEU A 684 42.91 -17.21 18.21
C LEU A 684 44.20 -17.07 19.02
N ALA A 685 44.33 -15.99 19.81
CA ALA A 685 45.49 -15.71 20.65
C ALA A 685 45.69 -16.80 21.69
N GLN A 686 44.60 -17.16 22.36
CA GLN A 686 44.57 -18.23 23.34
C GLN A 686 44.90 -19.59 22.72
N LEU A 687 44.26 -19.94 21.59
CA LEU A 687 44.42 -21.26 20.94
C LEU A 687 45.79 -21.45 20.28
N LEU A 688 46.41 -20.38 19.77
CA LEU A 688 47.75 -20.41 19.18
C LEU A 688 48.87 -20.15 20.19
N SER A 689 48.53 -19.76 21.42
CA SER A 689 49.47 -19.34 22.45
C SER A 689 50.32 -18.13 22.01
N LEU A 690 49.68 -17.16 21.35
CA LEU A 690 50.26 -15.90 20.87
C LEU A 690 49.59 -14.71 21.57
N THR A 691 50.18 -13.51 21.47
CA THR A 691 49.49 -12.30 21.95
C THR A 691 48.50 -11.77 20.91
N GLU A 692 47.44 -11.09 21.37
CA GLU A 692 46.40 -10.51 20.50
C GLU A 692 47.00 -9.58 19.43
N LEU A 693 47.99 -8.77 19.81
CA LEU A 693 48.77 -7.90 18.89
C LEU A 693 49.43 -8.65 17.73
N HIS A 694 49.96 -9.86 17.96
CA HIS A 694 50.57 -10.64 16.88
C HIS A 694 49.53 -11.11 15.86
N ILE A 695 48.32 -11.43 16.32
CA ILE A 695 47.23 -11.89 15.46
C ILE A 695 46.58 -10.72 14.72
N GLU A 696 46.34 -9.61 15.39
CA GLU A 696 45.87 -8.38 14.74
C GLU A 696 46.79 -7.96 13.61
N ASN A 697 48.11 -7.93 13.85
CA ASN A 697 49.08 -7.57 12.83
C ASN A 697 49.10 -8.58 11.68
N ALA A 698 49.02 -9.89 11.95
CA ALA A 698 48.96 -10.92 10.92
C ALA A 698 47.68 -10.84 10.05
N LEU A 699 46.53 -10.55 10.66
CA LEU A 699 45.26 -10.37 9.95
C LEU A 699 45.29 -9.09 9.09
N LEU A 700 45.78 -7.98 9.63
CA LEU A 700 45.94 -6.72 8.90
C LEU A 700 46.87 -6.87 7.69
N MET A 701 48.03 -7.52 7.88
CA MET A 701 48.97 -7.78 6.80
C MET A 701 48.36 -8.70 5.73
N GLY A 702 47.59 -9.71 6.13
CA GLY A 702 46.89 -10.59 5.19
C GLY A 702 45.79 -9.89 4.39
N HIS A 703 45.00 -9.02 5.02
CA HIS A 703 44.01 -8.19 4.33
C HIS A 703 44.66 -7.20 3.36
N ALA A 704 45.79 -6.59 3.76
CA ALA A 704 46.55 -5.69 2.91
C ALA A 704 47.12 -6.43 1.68
N ALA A 705 47.68 -7.62 1.88
CA ALA A 705 48.21 -8.46 0.80
C ALA A 705 47.11 -8.88 -0.20
N LEU A 706 45.90 -9.18 0.28
CA LEU A 706 44.77 -9.47 -0.60
C LEU A 706 44.27 -8.27 -1.37
N ARG A 707 44.11 -7.11 -0.72
CA ARG A 707 43.76 -5.87 -1.41
C ARG A 707 44.77 -5.56 -2.51
N TYR A 708 46.06 -5.75 -2.21
CA TYR A 708 47.14 -5.57 -3.17
C TYR A 708 47.06 -6.58 -4.34
N ALA A 709 46.82 -7.86 -4.06
CA ALA A 709 46.67 -8.89 -5.08
C ALA A 709 45.43 -8.67 -5.97
N THR A 710 44.31 -8.21 -5.41
CA THR A 710 43.10 -7.88 -6.16
C THR A 710 43.28 -6.63 -7.04
N PHE A 711 44.05 -5.63 -6.57
CA PHE A 711 44.39 -4.45 -7.37
C PHE A 711 45.28 -4.81 -8.56
N TRP A 712 46.29 -5.65 -8.36
CA TRP A 712 47.17 -6.13 -9.43
C TRP A 712 46.46 -6.99 -10.47
N GLN A 713 45.45 -7.77 -10.07
CA GLN A 713 44.61 -8.54 -11.01
C GLN A 713 43.69 -7.64 -11.85
N GLN A 714 43.28 -6.47 -11.35
CA GLN A 714 42.51 -5.51 -12.14
C GLN A 714 43.39 -4.75 -13.14
N GLU A 715 44.61 -4.37 -12.78
CA GLU A 715 45.56 -3.73 -13.70
C GLU A 715 46.07 -4.71 -14.78
N GLY A 716 46.14 -6.01 -14.50
CA GLY A 716 46.46 -7.04 -15.49
C GLY A 716 45.31 -7.43 -16.45
N ALA A 717 44.07 -7.02 -16.15
CA ALA A 717 42.90 -7.28 -17.00
C ALA A 717 42.60 -6.14 -17.99
N GLU A 718 43.32 -5.02 -17.93
CA GLU A 718 43.26 -3.95 -18.93
C GLU A 718 44.39 -4.09 -19.97
N SER A 719 44.28 -5.08 -20.86
CA SER A 719 44.92 -5.06 -22.17
C SER A 719 44.05 -5.80 -23.23
N PRO A 720 44.03 -5.35 -24.50
CA PRO A 720 42.83 -5.29 -25.32
C PRO A 720 42.61 -6.56 -26.15
N ALA A 721 41.76 -7.45 -25.68
CA ALA A 721 41.19 -8.49 -26.55
C ALA A 721 39.80 -8.87 -26.05
N TYR A 722 38.78 -8.09 -26.42
CA TYR A 722 37.44 -8.53 -26.84
C TYR A 722 36.50 -7.31 -26.97
N ARG A 723 36.80 -6.42 -27.94
CA ARG A 723 35.75 -5.65 -28.62
C ARG A 723 35.16 -6.55 -29.71
N SER A 724 34.11 -7.31 -29.38
CA SER A 724 33.06 -7.71 -30.32
C SER A 724 32.06 -8.66 -29.64
N ARG A 725 31.07 -8.04 -28.98
CA ARG A 725 29.66 -8.46 -29.06
C ARG A 725 28.82 -7.36 -28.42
N SER A 726 28.70 -6.27 -29.16
CA SER A 726 27.53 -5.40 -29.09
C SER A 726 26.31 -6.22 -29.48
N CYS A 727 25.38 -6.43 -28.55
CA CYS A 727 23.94 -6.41 -28.83
C CYS A 727 23.15 -6.32 -27.51
N SER A 728 22.22 -5.36 -27.49
CA SER A 728 21.16 -5.06 -26.52
C SER A 728 21.58 -4.75 -25.08
N VAL A 729 22.05 -3.53 -24.88
CA VAL A 729 21.60 -2.72 -23.74
C VAL A 729 20.12 -2.40 -24.01
N ASP A 730 19.23 -3.12 -23.35
CA ASP A 730 17.86 -2.66 -23.13
C ASP A 730 17.53 -2.77 -21.64
N ARG A 731 17.41 -1.59 -21.04
CA ARG A 731 16.51 -1.21 -19.94
C ARG A 731 16.14 -2.25 -18.89
N ALA A 732 16.74 -2.11 -17.71
CA ALA A 732 16.07 -2.09 -16.41
C ALA A 732 17.05 -1.44 -15.42
N VAL A 733 16.99 -0.14 -15.13
CA VAL A 733 16.17 0.44 -14.05
C VAL A 733 15.69 -0.62 -13.06
N TRP A 734 16.43 -0.81 -11.96
CA TRP A 734 15.93 -1.02 -10.60
C TRP A 734 16.96 -0.51 -9.60
#